data_AF-A0A1A6H1J9-F1
#
_entry.id   AF-A0A1A6H1J9-F1
#
_cell.length_a   1.000
_cell.length_b   1.000
_cell.length_c   1.000
_cell.angle_alpha   90.00
_cell.angle_beta   90.00
_cell.angle_gamma   90.00
#
_symmetry.space_group_name_H-M   'P 1'
#
loop_
_entity.id
_entity.type
_entity.pdbx_description
1 polymer ?
#
loop_
_entity_poly.entity_id
_entity_poly.type
_entity_poly.pdbx_seq_one_letter_code
_entity_poly.pdbx_strand_id
1 'polypeptide(L)'
;MKYIGEVVRDNTISRNSEENIVAIGIAAWGMVSNRDTLIRNCNDEGYFSAQYIMDDFKRDPLYILDNNHTHLLLVDNGCHGHPTVEAKLRNQLEKYISERTSQDSNYGGKIPIVCFAQGGGRETLKAINTSIKSKIPCVVVEGSGQIADVIASLVEEEDVLTSSMVKEKLVRFLPRTVSRLPEEEIESWIKWLREILECPHLLTVIKMEEAGDEIVSNAISYALYKAFSTNEQDKDNWNGQLKLLLEWNQLDLASDEIFTNDRRWESADLQEVMFTALIKDRPKFVRLFLENGLNLKKFLTNDVLTELFSTHFSTLVYRNLQIAKNSYNDALLTFVWKLVANFRRSFWKEDRSSREDLDVELHDASLTTRHPLQALFIWAILQNKKELSKVIWEQTKGCTLAALGASKLLKTLAKVKNDINAAGESEELANEYETRAVELFTECYSNDEDLAEQLLVYSCEAWGGSNCLELAVEATDQHFIAQPGVQNFLSKQWYGEISRDTKNWKIILCLFVIPLVGCGLVSFRKKPIDKHKKLLWYYVAFFTSPFVVFSWNVVFYIAFLLLFAYVLLMDFHSIFMTDVQAAHSLSAPFLLQWYMSGVNYFTDLWNVMDTLGIFYFIAGIVFRLHSSNTSSLYSGRVIFCLDYIIFILRLIHIFTVSRNLGPKIIMLQRMLIDVFFFLFLFAVWMVAFGVARQGILRQNEQRWRWIFRSVIYEPYLAMFGQVPSDVDGTTYDFSHCTFSGNESKPLCVELDENSLPRFPEWITIPLVCVYMLSTNILLVNLLVAMFGYVCVTIHGLPLRALPMPG
;
A
#
# COMPACT_ATOMS: atom_id res chain seq x y z
N MET A 1 -21.75 -3.97 -39.54
CA MET A 1 -20.90 -5.12 -39.18
C MET A 1 -19.43 -4.74 -39.19
N LYS A 2 -18.82 -4.35 -40.32
CA LYS A 2 -17.41 -3.92 -40.37
C LYS A 2 -16.99 -2.93 -39.26
N TYR A 3 -17.73 -1.84 -39.07
CA TYR A 3 -17.44 -0.87 -38.01
C TYR A 3 -17.52 -1.46 -36.59
N ILE A 4 -18.46 -2.38 -36.34
CA ILE A 4 -18.56 -3.08 -35.04
C ILE A 4 -17.35 -4.00 -34.86
N GLY A 5 -16.93 -4.69 -35.92
CA GLY A 5 -15.73 -5.52 -35.91
C GLY A 5 -14.46 -4.71 -35.61
N GLU A 6 -14.30 -3.55 -36.24
CA GLU A 6 -13.17 -2.64 -35.95
C GLU A 6 -13.18 -2.19 -34.48
N VAL A 7 -14.34 -1.81 -33.94
CA VAL A 7 -14.47 -1.43 -32.52
C VAL A 7 -14.15 -2.60 -31.57
N VAL A 8 -14.60 -3.82 -31.88
CA VAL A 8 -14.27 -5.02 -31.07
C VAL A 8 -12.77 -5.29 -31.10
N ARG A 9 -12.12 -5.13 -32.25
CA ARG A 9 -10.67 -5.27 -32.39
C ARG A 9 -9.91 -4.20 -31.60
N ASP A 10 -10.33 -2.94 -31.71
CA ASP A 10 -9.66 -1.84 -31.01
C ASP A 10 -9.84 -1.97 -29.48
N ASN A 11 -10.98 -2.51 -29.02
CA ASN A 11 -11.21 -2.88 -27.62
C ASN A 11 -10.37 -4.07 -27.15
N THR A 12 -10.18 -5.11 -27.98
CA THR A 12 -9.34 -6.26 -27.61
C THR A 12 -7.84 -5.93 -27.60
N ILE A 13 -7.40 -4.95 -28.39
CA ILE A 13 -6.02 -4.44 -28.37
C ILE A 13 -5.77 -3.56 -27.13
N SER A 14 -6.77 -2.82 -26.65
CA SER A 14 -6.62 -1.84 -25.57
C SER A 14 -6.82 -2.40 -24.15
N ARG A 15 -7.58 -3.49 -23.95
CA ARG A 15 -7.83 -4.09 -22.63
C ARG A 15 -6.97 -5.33 -22.35
N ASN A 16 -6.37 -5.39 -21.17
CA ASN A 16 -5.66 -6.58 -20.66
C ASN A 16 -6.66 -7.65 -20.17
N SER A 17 -6.78 -8.74 -20.93
CA SER A 17 -7.14 -10.14 -20.59
C SER A 17 -8.31 -10.54 -19.67
N GLU A 18 -8.98 -9.66 -18.91
CA GLU A 18 -9.95 -10.12 -17.89
C GLU A 18 -11.42 -10.17 -18.35
N GLU A 19 -11.81 -9.42 -19.40
CA GLU A 19 -13.17 -9.47 -19.96
C GLU A 19 -13.13 -9.55 -21.49
N ASN A 20 -13.22 -10.78 -22.02
CA ASN A 20 -13.34 -10.99 -23.46
C ASN A 20 -14.74 -10.61 -23.94
N ILE A 21 -14.82 -9.58 -24.79
CA ILE A 21 -16.08 -9.19 -25.45
C ILE A 21 -16.52 -10.32 -26.39
N VAL A 22 -17.71 -10.86 -26.16
CA VAL A 22 -18.28 -11.92 -27.02
C VAL A 22 -19.12 -11.29 -28.12
N ALA A 23 -18.56 -11.20 -29.32
CA ALA A 23 -19.28 -10.79 -30.54
C ALA A 23 -19.76 -12.01 -31.33
N ILE A 24 -21.08 -12.15 -31.50
CA ILE A 24 -21.72 -13.24 -32.26
C ILE A 24 -22.29 -12.70 -33.58
N GLY A 25 -21.79 -13.21 -34.70
CA GLY A 25 -22.32 -12.90 -36.04
C GLY A 25 -23.30 -13.97 -36.51
N ILE A 26 -24.45 -13.59 -37.06
CA ILE A 26 -25.42 -14.50 -37.69
C ILE A 26 -25.42 -14.22 -39.20
N ALA A 27 -25.11 -15.24 -40.02
CA ALA A 27 -25.05 -15.10 -41.47
C ALA A 27 -25.71 -16.29 -42.18
N ALA A 28 -26.38 -16.04 -43.30
CA ALA A 28 -26.88 -17.11 -44.17
C ALA A 28 -25.73 -17.87 -44.87
N TRP A 29 -25.63 -19.19 -44.65
CA TRP A 29 -24.63 -20.06 -45.27
C TRP A 29 -24.66 -20.06 -46.80
N GLY A 30 -25.85 -19.93 -47.37
CA GLY A 30 -26.08 -19.79 -48.82
C GLY A 30 -25.53 -18.49 -49.43
N MET A 31 -25.17 -17.51 -48.60
CA MET A 31 -24.63 -16.21 -49.01
C MET A 31 -23.14 -16.07 -48.73
N VAL A 32 -22.47 -17.02 -48.06
CA VAL A 32 -21.05 -16.89 -47.70
C VAL A 32 -20.13 -17.15 -48.90
N SER A 33 -19.26 -16.19 -49.22
CA SER A 33 -18.22 -16.34 -50.25
C SER A 33 -17.12 -17.29 -49.77
N ASN A 34 -16.47 -18.02 -50.70
CA ASN A 34 -15.40 -18.99 -50.41
C ASN A 34 -15.77 -20.09 -49.38
N ARG A 35 -17.06 -20.40 -49.21
CA ARG A 35 -17.56 -21.36 -48.21
C ARG A 35 -17.02 -22.78 -48.36
N ASP A 36 -16.59 -23.17 -49.57
CA ASP A 36 -16.04 -24.51 -49.83
C ASP A 36 -14.75 -24.79 -49.02
N THR A 37 -14.02 -23.73 -48.63
CA THR A 37 -12.84 -23.83 -47.76
C THR A 37 -13.17 -24.26 -46.33
N LEU A 38 -14.42 -24.05 -45.91
CA LEU A 38 -14.93 -24.36 -44.57
C LEU A 38 -15.60 -25.74 -44.53
N ILE A 39 -15.98 -26.32 -45.68
CA ILE A 39 -16.59 -27.65 -45.76
C ILE A 39 -15.50 -28.70 -45.62
N ARG A 40 -15.59 -29.54 -44.57
CA ARG A 40 -14.71 -30.71 -44.40
C ARG A 40 -15.54 -31.98 -44.34
N ASN A 41 -15.01 -33.04 -44.96
CA ASN A 41 -15.58 -34.37 -44.84
C ASN A 41 -15.18 -34.97 -43.49
N CYS A 42 -16.14 -35.57 -42.78
CA CYS A 42 -15.98 -36.09 -41.42
C CYS A 42 -14.95 -37.23 -41.25
N ASN A 43 -14.27 -37.67 -42.31
CA ASN A 43 -13.36 -38.82 -42.27
C ASN A 43 -11.91 -38.45 -41.92
N ASP A 44 -11.55 -37.16 -41.90
CA ASP A 44 -10.22 -36.69 -41.49
C ASP A 44 -10.26 -36.23 -40.03
N GLU A 45 -10.19 -37.20 -39.11
CA GLU A 45 -10.06 -36.98 -37.67
C GLU A 45 -8.69 -36.33 -37.36
N GLY A 46 -8.63 -35.01 -37.21
CA GLY A 46 -7.43 -34.41 -36.60
C GLY A 46 -7.22 -32.90 -36.72
N TYR A 47 -7.89 -32.19 -37.62
CA TYR A 47 -7.66 -30.75 -37.77
C TYR A 47 -8.97 -29.95 -37.65
N PHE A 48 -9.22 -29.39 -36.46
CA PHE A 48 -10.31 -28.43 -36.20
C PHE A 48 -9.99 -27.00 -36.68
N SER A 49 -8.75 -26.75 -37.13
CA SER A 49 -8.34 -25.45 -37.67
C SER A 49 -8.75 -25.32 -39.14
N ALA A 50 -9.82 -24.58 -39.42
CA ALA A 50 -10.21 -24.16 -40.75
C ALA A 50 -9.58 -22.81 -41.10
N GLN A 51 -9.04 -22.67 -42.32
CA GLN A 51 -8.50 -21.42 -42.82
C GLN A 51 -9.48 -20.82 -43.82
N TYR A 52 -9.93 -19.59 -43.55
CA TYR A 52 -10.80 -18.82 -44.42
C TYR A 52 -10.01 -17.63 -44.98
N ILE A 53 -10.06 -17.44 -46.29
CA ILE A 53 -9.38 -16.33 -46.97
C ILE A 53 -10.44 -15.30 -47.38
N MET A 54 -10.33 -14.10 -46.80
CA MET A 54 -11.13 -12.94 -47.20
C MET A 54 -10.64 -12.44 -48.56
N ASP A 55 -11.54 -12.37 -49.54
CA ASP A 55 -11.23 -12.00 -50.92
C ASP A 55 -11.99 -10.71 -51.30
N ASP A 56 -11.50 -9.57 -50.80
CA ASP A 56 -12.15 -8.25 -50.94
C ASP A 56 -12.24 -7.74 -52.40
N PHE A 57 -11.52 -8.39 -53.32
CA PHE A 57 -11.39 -7.95 -54.71
C PHE A 57 -12.50 -8.48 -55.65
N LYS A 58 -13.25 -9.51 -55.23
CA LYS A 58 -14.41 -10.01 -56.00
C LYS A 58 -15.67 -9.24 -55.64
N ARG A 59 -16.23 -8.51 -56.61
CA ARG A 59 -17.59 -7.91 -56.49
C ARG A 59 -18.67 -8.97 -56.74
N ASP A 60 -18.71 -9.99 -55.89
CA ASP A 60 -19.81 -10.96 -55.89
C ASP A 60 -20.98 -10.43 -55.04
N PRO A 61 -22.23 -10.85 -55.31
CA PRO A 61 -23.39 -10.52 -54.46
C PRO A 61 -23.38 -11.27 -53.10
N LEU A 62 -22.33 -12.05 -52.83
CA LEU A 62 -22.14 -12.87 -51.65
C LEU A 62 -21.46 -12.08 -50.51
N TYR A 63 -21.71 -12.50 -49.28
CA TYR A 63 -21.14 -11.93 -48.05
C TYR A 63 -19.73 -12.45 -47.79
N ILE A 64 -18.84 -11.53 -47.39
CA ILE A 64 -17.53 -11.86 -46.83
C ILE A 64 -17.66 -11.90 -45.31
N LEU A 65 -17.12 -12.95 -44.67
CA LEU A 65 -17.14 -13.06 -43.21
C LEU A 65 -16.15 -12.07 -42.58
N ASP A 66 -16.58 -11.41 -41.51
CA ASP A 66 -15.75 -10.46 -40.74
C ASP A 66 -14.84 -11.21 -39.76
N ASN A 67 -13.57 -10.83 -39.72
CA ASN A 67 -12.54 -11.49 -38.93
C ASN A 67 -12.54 -11.11 -37.44
N ASN A 68 -13.26 -10.05 -37.05
CA ASN A 68 -13.24 -9.54 -35.67
C ASN A 68 -14.36 -10.13 -34.78
N HIS A 69 -15.18 -11.04 -35.31
CA HIS A 69 -16.20 -11.72 -34.52
C HIS A 69 -15.60 -12.91 -33.77
N THR A 70 -16.03 -13.12 -32.52
CA THR A 70 -15.59 -14.27 -31.71
C THR A 70 -16.29 -15.56 -32.10
N HIS A 71 -17.58 -15.48 -32.46
CA HIS A 71 -18.43 -16.62 -32.80
C HIS A 71 -19.26 -16.30 -34.05
N LEU A 72 -19.50 -17.31 -34.88
CA LEU A 72 -20.33 -17.21 -36.08
C LEU A 72 -21.40 -18.30 -36.08
N LEU A 73 -22.65 -17.90 -36.29
CA LEU A 73 -23.81 -18.76 -36.48
C LEU A 73 -24.20 -18.73 -37.96
N LEU A 74 -23.93 -19.84 -38.65
CA LEU A 74 -24.19 -19.98 -40.08
C LEU A 74 -25.51 -20.72 -40.29
N VAL A 75 -26.48 -20.04 -40.88
CA VAL A 75 -27.86 -20.54 -41.04
C VAL A 75 -28.08 -21.01 -42.47
N ASP A 76 -28.49 -22.27 -42.65
CA ASP A 76 -28.71 -22.85 -43.97
C ASP A 76 -30.19 -23.12 -44.24
N ASN A 77 -30.66 -22.78 -45.44
CA ASN A 77 -31.98 -23.13 -45.98
C ASN A 77 -31.89 -24.06 -47.19
N GLY A 78 -30.69 -24.53 -47.55
CA GLY A 78 -30.44 -25.37 -48.73
C GLY A 78 -30.45 -24.62 -50.06
N CYS A 79 -30.58 -23.28 -50.06
CA CYS A 79 -30.57 -22.47 -51.27
C CYS A 79 -29.32 -21.58 -51.35
N HIS A 80 -28.75 -21.44 -52.54
CA HIS A 80 -27.62 -20.54 -52.79
C HIS A 80 -28.11 -19.16 -53.23
N GLY A 81 -27.58 -18.09 -52.65
CA GLY A 81 -27.89 -16.71 -53.07
C GLY A 81 -29.16 -16.07 -52.48
N HIS A 82 -29.76 -16.64 -51.43
CA HIS A 82 -30.93 -16.05 -50.76
C HIS A 82 -30.63 -15.52 -49.34
N PRO A 83 -30.83 -14.22 -49.06
CA PRO A 83 -30.42 -13.59 -47.80
C PRO A 83 -31.43 -13.69 -46.64
N THR A 84 -32.69 -14.08 -46.87
CA THR A 84 -33.79 -13.80 -45.92
C THR A 84 -33.95 -14.78 -44.76
N VAL A 85 -33.01 -15.71 -44.55
CA VAL A 85 -33.16 -16.81 -43.58
C VAL A 85 -32.74 -16.38 -42.17
N GLU A 86 -31.69 -15.57 -42.08
CA GLU A 86 -31.05 -15.13 -40.83
C GLU A 86 -32.01 -14.37 -39.90
N ALA A 87 -32.86 -13.50 -40.46
CA ALA A 87 -33.79 -12.68 -39.70
C ALA A 87 -34.78 -13.50 -38.86
N LYS A 88 -35.25 -14.65 -39.38
CA LYS A 88 -36.22 -15.49 -38.65
C LYS A 88 -35.58 -16.15 -37.44
N LEU A 89 -34.39 -16.74 -37.61
CA LEU A 89 -33.65 -17.36 -36.51
C LEU A 89 -33.27 -16.32 -35.45
N ARG A 90 -32.78 -15.16 -35.89
CA ARG A 90 -32.40 -14.05 -35.01
C ARG A 90 -33.55 -13.65 -34.10
N ASN A 91 -34.75 -13.43 -34.66
CA ASN A 91 -35.92 -13.04 -33.86
C ASN A 91 -36.32 -14.13 -32.85
N GLN A 92 -36.23 -15.42 -33.22
CA GLN A 92 -36.53 -16.52 -32.31
C GLN A 92 -35.49 -16.63 -31.19
N LEU A 93 -34.21 -16.43 -31.52
CA LEU A 93 -33.11 -16.48 -30.58
C LEU A 93 -33.15 -15.32 -29.60
N GLU A 94 -33.34 -14.09 -30.09
CA GLU A 94 -33.49 -12.89 -29.25
C GLU A 94 -34.69 -13.05 -28.30
N LYS A 95 -35.84 -13.49 -28.81
CA LYS A 95 -37.01 -13.77 -27.97
C LYS A 95 -36.70 -14.81 -26.90
N TYR A 96 -36.06 -15.92 -27.27
CA TYR A 96 -35.70 -16.96 -26.33
C TYR A 96 -34.75 -16.47 -25.22
N ILE A 97 -33.74 -15.67 -25.57
CA ILE A 97 -32.81 -15.09 -24.61
C ILE A 97 -33.55 -14.12 -23.68
N SER A 98 -34.48 -13.31 -24.20
CA SER A 98 -35.24 -12.35 -23.40
C SER A 98 -36.14 -13.01 -22.34
N GLU A 99 -36.53 -14.27 -22.56
CA GLU A 99 -37.38 -15.03 -21.64
C GLU A 99 -36.57 -15.76 -20.56
N ARG A 100 -35.23 -15.83 -20.69
CA ARG A 100 -34.36 -16.47 -19.70
C ARG A 100 -34.14 -15.55 -18.49
N THR A 101 -34.10 -16.17 -17.31
CA THR A 101 -33.72 -15.51 -16.06
C THR A 101 -32.26 -15.80 -15.75
N SER A 102 -31.53 -14.78 -15.30
CA SER A 102 -30.13 -14.93 -14.90
C SER A 102 -30.06 -15.49 -13.46
N GLN A 103 -29.47 -16.67 -13.29
CA GLN A 103 -29.36 -17.34 -11.98
C GLN A 103 -28.26 -16.71 -11.10
N ASP A 104 -27.25 -16.09 -11.70
CA ASP A 104 -26.10 -15.52 -10.99
C ASP A 104 -26.29 -14.07 -10.56
N SER A 105 -27.36 -13.40 -11.04
CA SER A 105 -27.64 -12.00 -10.70
C SER A 105 -28.63 -11.89 -9.55
N ASN A 106 -28.32 -11.04 -8.57
CA ASN A 106 -29.21 -10.71 -7.43
C ASN A 106 -30.53 -10.03 -7.88
N TYR A 107 -30.62 -9.64 -9.16
CA TYR A 107 -31.80 -9.10 -9.81
C TYR A 107 -32.90 -10.15 -10.02
N GLY A 108 -32.56 -11.42 -10.27
CA GLY A 108 -33.51 -12.53 -10.47
C GLY A 108 -34.48 -12.38 -11.67
N GLY A 109 -34.36 -11.28 -12.44
CA GLY A 109 -35.24 -10.94 -13.54
C GLY A 109 -34.81 -11.52 -14.89
N LYS A 110 -35.59 -11.17 -15.92
CA LYS A 110 -35.34 -11.54 -17.32
C LYS A 110 -34.12 -10.82 -17.88
N ILE A 111 -33.41 -11.46 -18.82
CA ILE A 111 -32.27 -10.84 -19.50
C ILE A 111 -32.77 -9.69 -20.39
N PRO A 112 -32.31 -8.44 -20.14
CA PRO A 112 -32.69 -7.28 -20.94
C PRO A 112 -31.97 -7.30 -22.29
N ILE A 113 -32.71 -7.09 -23.37
CA ILE A 113 -32.18 -6.99 -24.74
C ILE A 113 -32.54 -5.62 -25.28
N VAL A 114 -31.61 -5.01 -26.03
CA VAL A 114 -31.83 -3.76 -26.76
C VAL A 114 -31.46 -3.96 -28.22
N CYS A 115 -32.25 -3.38 -29.12
CA CYS A 115 -31.93 -3.32 -30.54
C CYS A 115 -31.35 -1.94 -30.85
N PHE A 116 -30.11 -1.90 -31.34
CA PHE A 116 -29.46 -0.66 -31.73
C PHE A 116 -29.45 -0.54 -33.26
N ALA A 117 -30.05 0.52 -33.79
CA ALA A 117 -30.21 0.74 -35.22
C ALA A 117 -29.49 2.01 -35.68
N GLN A 118 -28.54 1.83 -36.60
CA GLN A 118 -27.80 2.90 -37.27
C GLN A 118 -28.00 2.77 -38.78
N GLY A 119 -28.53 3.82 -39.41
CA GLY A 119 -28.91 3.83 -40.82
C GLY A 119 -29.88 2.70 -41.19
N GLY A 120 -29.85 2.26 -42.45
CA GLY A 120 -30.47 1.01 -42.88
C GLY A 120 -31.55 1.13 -43.94
N GLY A 121 -31.83 -0.01 -44.58
CA GLY A 121 -32.85 -0.18 -45.61
C GLY A 121 -34.02 -1.05 -45.13
N ARG A 122 -34.77 -1.62 -46.09
CA ARG A 122 -35.99 -2.41 -45.83
C ARG A 122 -35.88 -3.41 -44.68
N GLU A 123 -34.82 -4.22 -44.69
CA GLU A 123 -34.64 -5.29 -43.71
C GLU A 123 -34.41 -4.74 -42.29
N THR A 124 -33.77 -3.57 -42.15
CA THR A 124 -33.60 -2.89 -40.87
C THR A 124 -34.94 -2.42 -40.31
N LEU A 125 -35.80 -1.82 -41.15
CA LEU A 125 -37.16 -1.40 -40.73
C LEU A 125 -38.00 -2.59 -40.28
N LYS A 126 -37.95 -3.70 -41.04
CA LYS A 126 -38.64 -4.93 -40.71
C LYS A 126 -38.12 -5.56 -39.42
N ALA A 127 -36.81 -5.49 -39.18
CA ALA A 127 -36.19 -5.95 -37.94
C ALA A 127 -36.67 -5.11 -36.75
N ILE A 128 -36.61 -3.78 -36.83
CA ILE A 128 -37.10 -2.86 -35.78
C ILE A 128 -38.56 -3.16 -35.43
N ASN A 129 -39.44 -3.26 -36.44
CA ASN A 129 -40.85 -3.57 -36.19
C ASN A 129 -41.03 -4.95 -35.51
N THR A 130 -40.22 -5.95 -35.89
CA THR A 130 -40.31 -7.27 -35.25
C THR A 130 -39.78 -7.28 -33.82
N SER A 131 -38.72 -6.50 -33.54
CA SER A 131 -38.17 -6.30 -32.19
C SER A 131 -39.19 -5.60 -31.28
N ILE A 132 -39.85 -4.55 -31.75
CA ILE A 132 -40.89 -3.83 -30.99
C ILE A 132 -42.10 -4.73 -30.71
N LYS A 133 -42.54 -5.53 -31.69
CA LYS A 133 -43.59 -6.56 -31.47
C LYS A 133 -43.20 -7.59 -30.42
N SER A 134 -41.91 -7.85 -30.27
CA SER A 134 -41.36 -8.76 -29.25
C SER A 134 -41.11 -8.06 -27.89
N LYS A 135 -41.54 -6.80 -27.74
CA LYS A 135 -41.31 -5.93 -26.57
C LYS A 135 -39.83 -5.64 -26.28
N ILE A 136 -39.00 -5.62 -27.31
CA ILE A 136 -37.58 -5.27 -27.20
C ILE A 136 -37.41 -3.77 -27.52
N PRO A 137 -36.84 -2.95 -26.62
CA PRO A 137 -36.59 -1.54 -26.91
C PRO A 137 -35.60 -1.36 -28.06
N CYS A 138 -35.84 -0.34 -28.86
CA CYS A 138 -35.04 0.04 -30.01
C CYS A 138 -34.46 1.45 -29.83
N VAL A 139 -33.14 1.56 -29.98
CA VAL A 139 -32.39 2.82 -29.96
C VAL A 139 -32.03 3.18 -31.40
N VAL A 140 -32.42 4.37 -31.84
CA VAL A 140 -32.21 4.86 -33.20
C VAL A 140 -31.29 6.08 -33.18
N VAL A 141 -30.28 6.09 -34.04
CA VAL A 141 -29.33 7.21 -34.15
C VAL A 141 -29.78 8.19 -35.24
N GLU A 142 -30.19 9.39 -34.84
CA GLU A 142 -30.50 10.51 -35.72
C GLU A 142 -29.23 11.12 -36.29
N GLY A 143 -29.22 11.39 -37.60
CA GLY A 143 -28.05 11.87 -38.35
C GLY A 143 -27.27 10.74 -39.02
N SER A 144 -27.65 9.48 -38.80
CA SER A 144 -27.00 8.32 -39.42
C SER A 144 -27.51 8.01 -40.85
N GLY A 145 -28.58 8.69 -41.29
CA GLY A 145 -29.11 8.58 -42.65
C GLY A 145 -30.22 7.53 -42.83
N GLN A 146 -30.86 7.57 -44.00
CA GLN A 146 -31.83 6.56 -44.47
C GLN A 146 -33.07 6.42 -43.56
N ILE A 147 -33.36 5.22 -43.06
CA ILE A 147 -34.57 4.94 -42.28
C ILE A 147 -34.47 5.45 -40.85
N ALA A 148 -33.27 5.52 -40.28
CA ALA A 148 -33.06 6.01 -38.92
C ALA A 148 -33.52 7.47 -38.77
N ASP A 149 -33.16 8.34 -39.73
CA ASP A 149 -33.58 9.74 -39.74
C ASP A 149 -35.08 9.91 -40.03
N VAL A 150 -35.66 9.01 -40.83
CA VAL A 150 -37.12 8.98 -41.05
C VAL A 150 -37.84 8.68 -39.74
N ILE A 151 -37.36 7.71 -38.95
CA ILE A 151 -37.95 7.40 -37.65
C ILE A 151 -37.73 8.56 -36.68
N ALA A 152 -36.52 9.10 -36.57
CA ALA A 152 -36.21 10.22 -35.68
C ALA A 152 -37.10 11.45 -35.96
N SER A 153 -37.19 11.86 -37.22
CA SER A 153 -38.04 12.99 -37.62
C SER A 153 -39.54 12.75 -37.45
N LEU A 154 -39.99 11.49 -37.44
CA LEU A 154 -41.39 11.15 -37.14
C LEU A 154 -41.68 11.10 -35.64
N VAL A 155 -40.68 10.87 -34.81
CA VAL A 155 -40.80 10.87 -33.34
C VAL A 155 -40.84 12.30 -32.78
N GLU A 156 -40.18 13.25 -33.43
CA GLU A 156 -40.20 14.66 -33.02
C GLU A 156 -41.54 15.37 -33.29
N GLU A 157 -42.44 14.79 -34.11
CA GLU A 157 -43.77 15.35 -34.37
C GLU A 157 -44.85 14.66 -33.53
N GLU A 158 -45.43 15.38 -32.57
CA GLU A 158 -46.48 14.88 -31.65
C GLU A 158 -47.88 14.72 -32.30
N ASP A 159 -48.04 15.08 -33.58
CA ASP A 159 -49.34 15.14 -34.27
C ASP A 159 -49.77 13.80 -34.91
N VAL A 160 -51.09 13.66 -35.13
CA VAL A 160 -51.72 12.49 -35.76
C VAL A 160 -51.12 12.21 -37.15
N LEU A 161 -50.36 11.13 -37.24
CA LEU A 161 -49.66 10.70 -38.46
C LEU A 161 -50.63 10.36 -39.61
N THR A 162 -50.66 11.18 -40.66
CA THR A 162 -51.34 10.83 -41.92
C THR A 162 -50.40 10.07 -42.86
N SER A 163 -50.93 9.12 -43.64
CA SER A 163 -50.12 8.34 -44.61
C SER A 163 -49.41 9.23 -45.64
N SER A 164 -49.94 10.43 -45.91
CA SER A 164 -49.32 11.45 -46.76
C SER A 164 -48.06 12.06 -46.12
N MET A 165 -48.07 12.35 -44.82
CA MET A 165 -46.92 12.93 -44.09
C MET A 165 -45.75 11.94 -44.05
N VAL A 166 -46.03 10.66 -43.80
CA VAL A 166 -45.01 9.60 -43.80
C VAL A 166 -44.42 9.43 -45.21
N LYS A 167 -45.26 9.47 -46.24
CA LYS A 167 -44.81 9.38 -47.65
C LYS A 167 -43.95 10.58 -48.02
N GLU A 168 -44.28 11.78 -47.57
CA GLU A 168 -43.49 12.99 -47.80
C GLU A 168 -42.11 12.90 -47.14
N LYS A 169 -42.03 12.47 -45.87
CA LYS A 169 -40.75 12.28 -45.17
C LYS A 169 -39.91 11.16 -45.78
N LEU A 170 -40.53 10.05 -46.18
CA LEU A 170 -39.86 8.97 -46.94
C LEU A 170 -39.25 9.49 -48.24
N VAL A 171 -39.99 10.31 -49.00
CA VAL A 171 -39.50 10.90 -50.25
C VAL A 171 -38.36 11.90 -49.99
N ARG A 172 -38.43 12.66 -48.89
CA ARG A 172 -37.41 13.65 -48.50
C ARG A 172 -36.07 12.99 -48.14
N PHE A 173 -36.09 11.95 -47.31
CA PHE A 173 -34.87 11.29 -46.82
C PHE A 173 -34.36 10.16 -47.75
N LEU A 174 -35.25 9.52 -48.53
CA LEU A 174 -34.92 8.38 -49.40
C LEU A 174 -35.39 8.57 -50.86
N PRO A 175 -35.04 9.69 -51.54
CA PRO A 175 -35.59 10.00 -52.86
C PRO A 175 -35.27 8.94 -53.93
N ARG A 176 -34.06 8.38 -53.90
CA ARG A 176 -33.61 7.35 -54.87
C ARG A 176 -34.24 5.99 -54.63
N THR A 177 -34.46 5.61 -53.37
CA THR A 177 -35.00 4.30 -53.01
C THR A 177 -36.51 4.26 -53.24
N VAL A 178 -37.23 5.32 -52.84
CA VAL A 178 -38.68 5.43 -53.03
C VAL A 178 -39.07 5.46 -54.50
N SER A 179 -38.26 6.08 -55.38
CA SER A 179 -38.49 6.10 -56.83
C SER A 179 -38.39 4.73 -57.52
N ARG A 180 -37.74 3.75 -56.88
CA ARG A 180 -37.50 2.40 -57.44
C ARG A 180 -38.42 1.34 -56.85
N LEU A 181 -39.17 1.67 -55.80
CA LEU A 181 -40.01 0.72 -55.07
C LEU A 181 -41.43 0.68 -55.66
N PRO A 182 -42.06 -0.50 -55.75
CA PRO A 182 -43.48 -0.61 -56.12
C PRO A 182 -44.38 -0.01 -55.01
N GLU A 183 -45.56 0.51 -55.38
CA GLU A 183 -46.47 1.15 -54.43
C GLU A 183 -46.92 0.23 -53.28
N GLU A 184 -47.08 -1.07 -53.54
CA GLU A 184 -47.40 -2.09 -52.52
C GLU A 184 -46.33 -2.16 -51.41
N GLU A 185 -45.05 -2.01 -51.77
CA GLU A 185 -43.98 -2.01 -50.78
C GLU A 185 -43.96 -0.73 -49.96
N ILE A 186 -44.30 0.41 -50.57
CA ILE A 186 -44.39 1.69 -49.86
C ILE A 186 -45.52 1.64 -48.82
N GLU A 187 -46.67 1.05 -49.15
CA GLU A 187 -47.75 0.85 -48.18
C GLU A 187 -47.32 -0.05 -47.02
N SER A 188 -46.53 -1.10 -47.29
CA SER A 188 -46.00 -1.97 -46.24
C SER A 188 -45.03 -1.22 -45.29
N TRP A 189 -44.21 -0.31 -45.81
CA TRP A 189 -43.29 0.50 -45.00
C TRP A 189 -44.07 1.51 -44.13
N ILE A 190 -45.09 2.16 -44.69
CA ILE A 190 -45.96 3.08 -43.94
C ILE A 190 -46.67 2.32 -42.81
N LYS A 191 -47.15 1.10 -43.08
CA LYS A 191 -47.74 0.23 -42.05
C LYS A 191 -46.76 -0.08 -40.93
N TRP A 192 -45.52 -0.50 -41.26
CA TRP A 192 -44.51 -0.81 -40.25
C TRP A 192 -44.10 0.42 -39.44
N LEU A 193 -43.95 1.59 -40.06
CA LEU A 193 -43.64 2.84 -39.34
C LEU A 193 -44.75 3.24 -38.38
N ARG A 194 -46.02 3.06 -38.77
CA ARG A 194 -47.15 3.32 -37.87
C ARG A 194 -47.14 2.38 -36.65
N GLU A 195 -46.95 1.08 -36.89
CA GLU A 195 -46.85 0.07 -35.82
C GLU A 195 -45.69 0.38 -34.85
N ILE A 196 -44.59 0.94 -35.34
CA ILE A 196 -43.45 1.37 -34.51
C ILE A 196 -43.83 2.59 -33.65
N LEU A 197 -44.48 3.60 -34.23
CA LEU A 197 -44.83 4.85 -33.56
C LEU A 197 -45.99 4.72 -32.56
N GLU A 198 -46.83 3.69 -32.69
CA GLU A 198 -47.84 3.33 -31.70
C GLU A 198 -47.23 2.96 -30.33
N CYS A 199 -45.94 2.62 -30.27
CA CYS A 199 -45.23 2.20 -29.06
C CYS A 199 -44.05 3.14 -28.69
N PRO A 200 -44.31 4.41 -28.29
CA PRO A 200 -43.24 5.39 -28.01
C PRO A 200 -42.39 5.07 -26.77
N HIS A 201 -42.85 4.17 -25.91
CA HIS A 201 -42.12 3.73 -24.71
C HIS A 201 -40.96 2.77 -25.01
N LEU A 202 -40.98 2.08 -26.16
CA LEU A 202 -39.91 1.17 -26.60
C LEU A 202 -38.92 1.86 -27.54
N LEU A 203 -39.17 3.09 -27.95
CA LEU A 203 -38.35 3.81 -28.92
C LEU A 203 -37.60 4.95 -28.23
N THR A 204 -36.28 5.01 -28.46
CA THR A 204 -35.40 6.08 -27.97
C THR A 204 -34.54 6.59 -29.12
N VAL A 205 -34.45 7.91 -29.27
CA VAL A 205 -33.71 8.57 -30.35
C VAL A 205 -32.48 9.27 -29.77
N ILE A 206 -31.32 9.08 -30.40
CA ILE A 206 -30.03 9.70 -30.00
C ILE A 206 -29.54 10.57 -31.15
N LYS A 207 -29.14 11.81 -30.85
CA LYS A 207 -28.54 12.74 -31.82
C LYS A 207 -27.07 12.44 -32.03
N MET A 208 -26.64 12.30 -33.29
CA MET A 208 -25.24 12.01 -33.63
C MET A 208 -24.27 13.12 -33.17
N GLU A 209 -24.72 14.37 -33.10
CA GLU A 209 -23.91 15.51 -32.65
C GLU A 209 -23.56 15.44 -31.14
N GLU A 210 -24.38 14.73 -30.36
CA GLU A 210 -24.22 14.54 -28.91
C GLU A 210 -23.69 13.13 -28.57
N ALA A 211 -23.34 12.32 -29.57
CA ALA A 211 -22.98 10.92 -29.38
C ALA A 211 -21.55 10.72 -28.84
N GLY A 212 -21.33 11.07 -27.56
CA GLY A 212 -20.16 10.62 -26.79
C GLY A 212 -20.39 9.23 -26.17
N ASP A 213 -19.30 8.52 -25.82
CA ASP A 213 -19.35 7.15 -25.27
C ASP A 213 -20.26 7.02 -24.03
N GLU A 214 -20.17 7.98 -23.10
CA GLU A 214 -21.01 8.02 -21.90
C GLU A 214 -22.49 8.25 -22.23
N ILE A 215 -22.77 9.11 -23.21
CA ILE A 215 -24.13 9.49 -23.62
C ILE A 215 -24.82 8.31 -24.31
N VAL A 216 -24.11 7.59 -25.19
CA VAL A 216 -24.65 6.39 -25.85
C VAL A 216 -24.91 5.27 -24.83
N SER A 217 -23.99 5.05 -23.89
CA SER A 217 -24.18 4.07 -22.81
C SER A 217 -25.40 4.43 -21.95
N ASN A 218 -25.50 5.69 -21.52
CA ASN A 218 -26.62 6.16 -20.69
C ASN A 218 -27.94 6.09 -21.45
N ALA A 219 -27.96 6.41 -22.74
CA ALA A 219 -29.16 6.32 -23.57
C ALA A 219 -29.63 4.87 -23.77
N ILE A 220 -28.70 3.90 -23.90
CA ILE A 220 -29.04 2.47 -23.95
C ILE A 220 -29.65 2.03 -22.61
N SER A 221 -29.03 2.39 -21.49
CA SER A 221 -29.56 2.09 -20.16
C SER A 221 -30.92 2.75 -19.92
N TYR A 222 -31.11 3.98 -20.38
CA TYR A 222 -32.38 4.69 -20.33
C TYR A 222 -33.46 4.01 -21.16
N ALA A 223 -33.14 3.60 -22.40
CA ALA A 223 -34.07 2.89 -23.26
C ALA A 223 -34.55 1.57 -22.64
N LEU A 224 -33.62 0.83 -22.02
CA LEU A 224 -33.93 -0.38 -21.30
C LEU A 224 -34.78 -0.11 -20.04
N TYR A 225 -34.45 0.93 -19.28
CA TYR A 225 -35.21 1.36 -18.11
C TYR A 225 -36.65 1.76 -18.47
N LYS A 226 -36.83 2.60 -19.50
CA LYS A 226 -38.12 3.06 -20.02
C LYS A 226 -39.00 1.90 -20.48
N ALA A 227 -38.41 0.92 -21.17
CA ALA A 227 -39.09 -0.30 -21.59
C ALA A 227 -39.53 -1.17 -20.40
N PHE A 228 -38.72 -1.22 -19.34
CA PHE A 228 -39.04 -1.98 -18.14
C PHE A 228 -40.13 -1.31 -17.29
N SER A 229 -40.07 0.02 -17.13
CA SER A 229 -40.99 0.81 -16.29
C SER A 229 -42.44 0.85 -16.81
N THR A 230 -42.67 0.62 -18.10
CA THR A 230 -43.99 0.80 -18.72
C THR A 230 -44.86 -0.45 -18.77
N ASN A 231 -44.35 -1.63 -18.38
CA ASN A 231 -45.20 -2.80 -18.19
C ASN A 231 -46.14 -2.56 -16.99
N GLU A 232 -47.46 -2.59 -17.20
CA GLU A 232 -48.47 -2.21 -16.18
C GLU A 232 -48.44 -3.03 -14.88
N GLN A 233 -47.74 -4.17 -14.86
CA GLN A 233 -47.55 -4.99 -13.66
C GLN A 233 -46.31 -4.60 -12.82
N ASP A 234 -45.38 -3.83 -13.39
CA ASP A 234 -44.04 -3.55 -12.82
C ASP A 234 -43.82 -2.07 -12.42
N LYS A 235 -44.80 -1.17 -12.64
CA LYS A 235 -44.71 0.25 -12.22
C LYS A 235 -44.49 0.41 -10.71
N ASP A 236 -45.00 -0.53 -9.92
CA ASP A 236 -44.84 -0.56 -8.46
C ASP A 236 -43.58 -1.34 -8.00
N ASN A 237 -42.87 -2.02 -8.91
CA ASN A 237 -41.68 -2.82 -8.61
C ASN A 237 -40.39 -1.99 -8.68
N TRP A 238 -40.33 -0.92 -7.88
CA TRP A 238 -39.15 -0.06 -7.75
C TRP A 238 -37.90 -0.84 -7.29
N ASN A 239 -38.06 -1.90 -6.49
CA ASN A 239 -36.94 -2.71 -6.00
C ASN A 239 -36.25 -3.45 -7.16
N GLY A 240 -37.04 -4.06 -8.06
CA GLY A 240 -36.50 -4.66 -9.28
C GLY A 240 -35.76 -3.62 -10.15
N GLN A 241 -36.39 -2.46 -10.38
CA GLN A 241 -35.78 -1.37 -11.14
C GLN A 241 -34.44 -0.89 -10.54
N LEU A 242 -34.40 -0.72 -9.22
CA LEU A 242 -33.21 -0.23 -8.54
C LEU A 242 -32.10 -1.29 -8.51
N LYS A 243 -32.44 -2.57 -8.31
CA LYS A 243 -31.49 -3.69 -8.44
C LYS A 243 -30.88 -3.76 -9.85
N LEU A 244 -31.68 -3.52 -10.88
CA LEU A 244 -31.22 -3.49 -12.26
C LEU A 244 -30.22 -2.34 -12.51
N LEU A 245 -30.57 -1.12 -12.09
CA LEU A 245 -29.71 0.05 -12.24
C LEU A 245 -28.41 -0.09 -11.44
N LEU A 246 -28.47 -0.75 -10.27
CA LEU A 246 -27.30 -1.06 -9.44
C LEU A 246 -26.37 -2.05 -10.14
N GLU A 247 -26.90 -3.10 -10.78
CA GLU A 247 -26.12 -4.04 -11.58
C GLU A 247 -25.44 -3.33 -12.77
N TRP A 248 -26.14 -2.41 -13.43
CA TRP A 248 -25.60 -1.61 -14.54
C TRP A 248 -24.68 -0.46 -14.12
N ASN A 249 -24.53 -0.20 -12.82
CA ASN A 249 -23.75 0.94 -12.29
C ASN A 249 -24.23 2.31 -12.82
N GLN A 250 -25.54 2.47 -13.04
CA GLN A 250 -26.14 3.68 -13.61
C GLN A 250 -26.75 4.55 -12.51
N LEU A 251 -25.90 5.39 -11.89
CA LEU A 251 -26.30 6.24 -10.77
C LEU A 251 -27.26 7.34 -11.20
N ASP A 252 -26.94 8.07 -12.26
CA ASP A 252 -27.65 9.29 -12.66
C ASP A 252 -29.10 8.97 -13.05
N LEU A 253 -29.30 7.84 -13.75
CA LEU A 253 -30.64 7.33 -14.02
C LEU A 253 -31.41 6.94 -12.75
N ALA A 254 -30.73 6.38 -11.76
CA ALA A 254 -31.37 6.04 -10.49
C ALA A 254 -31.77 7.29 -9.70
N SER A 255 -30.92 8.32 -9.67
CA SER A 255 -31.25 9.58 -8.99
C SER A 255 -32.42 10.29 -9.64
N ASP A 256 -32.44 10.37 -10.98
CA ASP A 256 -33.39 11.20 -11.70
C ASP A 256 -34.78 10.56 -11.77
N GLU A 257 -34.85 9.23 -11.96
CA GLU A 257 -36.12 8.52 -12.19
C GLU A 257 -36.67 7.86 -10.92
N ILE A 258 -35.81 7.30 -10.05
CA ILE A 258 -36.26 6.58 -8.85
C ILE A 258 -36.31 7.50 -7.64
N PHE A 259 -35.25 8.28 -7.39
CA PHE A 259 -35.15 9.18 -6.24
C PHE A 259 -35.74 10.57 -6.53
N THR A 260 -36.98 10.61 -7.01
CA THR A 260 -37.73 11.86 -7.20
C THR A 260 -38.22 12.41 -5.86
N ASN A 261 -38.34 13.74 -5.75
CA ASN A 261 -38.75 14.45 -4.52
C ASN A 261 -40.15 14.03 -3.99
N ASP A 262 -40.94 13.35 -4.81
CA ASP A 262 -42.31 12.95 -4.48
C ASP A 262 -42.37 11.69 -3.62
N ARG A 263 -41.31 10.85 -3.60
CA ARG A 263 -41.26 9.60 -2.83
C ARG A 263 -40.48 9.79 -1.53
N ARG A 264 -41.09 9.41 -0.40
CA ARG A 264 -40.42 9.34 0.90
C ARG A 264 -39.90 7.92 1.13
N TRP A 265 -38.59 7.81 1.32
CA TRP A 265 -37.92 6.53 1.55
C TRP A 265 -37.81 6.23 3.04
N GLU A 266 -38.13 5.00 3.44
CA GLU A 266 -37.80 4.50 4.77
C GLU A 266 -36.48 3.72 4.75
N SER A 267 -35.76 3.71 5.88
CA SER A 267 -34.49 2.97 5.95
C SER A 267 -34.65 1.46 5.74
N ALA A 268 -35.83 0.89 5.95
CA ALA A 268 -36.11 -0.54 5.78
C ALA A 268 -36.17 -0.94 4.30
N ASP A 269 -36.73 -0.08 3.45
CA ASP A 269 -36.90 -0.34 2.03
C ASP A 269 -35.53 -0.46 1.32
N LEU A 270 -34.56 0.35 1.74
CA LEU A 270 -33.26 0.45 1.09
C LEU A 270 -32.22 -0.58 1.60
N GLN A 271 -32.53 -1.41 2.60
CA GLN A 271 -31.53 -2.30 3.23
C GLN A 271 -30.98 -3.37 2.28
N GLU A 272 -31.86 -4.04 1.54
CA GLU A 272 -31.48 -5.13 0.63
C GLU A 272 -30.59 -4.61 -0.53
N VAL A 273 -30.94 -3.43 -1.04
CA VAL A 273 -30.22 -2.76 -2.12
C VAL A 273 -28.87 -2.22 -1.63
N MET A 274 -28.83 -1.67 -0.41
CA MET A 274 -27.58 -1.25 0.24
C MET A 274 -26.62 -2.43 0.42
N PHE A 275 -27.12 -3.59 0.86
CA PHE A 275 -26.31 -4.80 1.00
C PHE A 275 -25.70 -5.22 -0.34
N THR A 276 -26.50 -5.19 -1.41
CA THR A 276 -26.02 -5.51 -2.76
C THR A 276 -24.97 -4.50 -3.25
N ALA A 277 -25.16 -3.19 -2.97
CA ALA A 277 -24.20 -2.14 -3.33
C ALA A 277 -22.84 -2.33 -2.63
N LEU A 278 -22.84 -2.75 -1.37
CA LEU A 278 -21.62 -3.03 -0.61
C LEU A 278 -20.85 -4.21 -1.20
N ILE A 279 -21.55 -5.30 -1.55
CA ILE A 279 -20.95 -6.49 -2.16
C ILE A 279 -20.27 -6.14 -3.48
N LYS A 280 -21.00 -5.44 -4.36
CA LYS A 280 -20.56 -5.08 -5.73
C LYS A 280 -19.59 -3.89 -5.80
N ASP A 281 -19.19 -3.35 -4.64
CA ASP A 281 -18.28 -2.20 -4.54
C ASP A 281 -18.76 -0.97 -5.34
N ARG A 282 -20.00 -0.53 -5.08
CA ARG A 282 -20.62 0.62 -5.74
C ARG A 282 -20.71 1.83 -4.78
N PRO A 283 -19.62 2.58 -4.54
CA PRO A 283 -19.56 3.63 -3.50
C PRO A 283 -20.50 4.81 -3.78
N LYS A 284 -20.70 5.18 -5.05
CA LYS A 284 -21.59 6.28 -5.44
C LYS A 284 -23.05 5.99 -5.04
N PHE A 285 -23.51 4.75 -5.24
CA PHE A 285 -24.83 4.31 -4.79
C PHE A 285 -24.96 4.30 -3.27
N VAL A 286 -23.91 3.86 -2.56
CA VAL A 286 -23.88 3.93 -1.10
C VAL A 286 -24.07 5.37 -0.63
N ARG A 287 -23.38 6.35 -1.24
CA ARG A 287 -23.56 7.78 -0.91
C ARG A 287 -24.99 8.25 -1.16
N LEU A 288 -25.56 7.92 -2.32
CA LEU A 288 -26.93 8.26 -2.68
C LEU A 288 -27.95 7.72 -1.66
N PHE A 289 -27.78 6.48 -1.20
CA PHE A 289 -28.68 5.89 -0.20
C PHE A 289 -28.55 6.55 1.18
N LEU A 290 -27.35 6.98 1.57
CA LEU A 290 -27.13 7.73 2.81
C LEU A 290 -27.77 9.12 2.78
N GLU A 291 -27.68 9.81 1.65
CA GLU A 291 -28.30 11.12 1.43
C GLU A 291 -29.84 11.03 1.49
N ASN A 292 -30.42 9.93 0.99
CA ASN A 292 -31.86 9.68 0.95
C ASN A 292 -32.43 9.06 2.25
N GLY A 293 -31.71 9.13 3.37
CA GLY A 293 -32.26 8.82 4.70
C GLY A 293 -32.00 7.40 5.23
N LEU A 294 -31.09 6.62 4.62
CA LEU A 294 -30.65 5.34 5.18
C LEU A 294 -29.75 5.56 6.39
N ASN A 295 -30.15 5.02 7.54
CA ASN A 295 -29.33 5.04 8.75
C ASN A 295 -28.45 3.79 8.85
N LEU A 296 -27.15 3.93 8.61
CA LEU A 296 -26.17 2.82 8.70
C LEU A 296 -26.19 2.09 10.04
N LYS A 297 -26.44 2.78 11.16
CA LYS A 297 -26.46 2.13 12.48
C LYS A 297 -27.65 1.19 12.64
N LYS A 298 -28.78 1.49 11.98
CA LYS A 298 -29.96 0.61 11.98
C LYS A 298 -29.82 -0.53 10.97
N PHE A 299 -29.12 -0.29 9.86
CA PHE A 299 -28.85 -1.28 8.83
C PHE A 299 -27.86 -2.37 9.27
N LEU A 300 -26.82 -1.98 9.99
CA LEU A 300 -25.75 -2.90 10.42
C LEU A 300 -26.19 -3.75 11.61
N THR A 301 -26.98 -4.78 11.34
CA THR A 301 -27.28 -5.87 12.28
C THR A 301 -26.14 -6.88 12.31
N ASN A 302 -26.12 -7.73 13.34
CA ASN A 302 -25.11 -8.78 13.47
C ASN A 302 -25.18 -9.79 12.31
N ASP A 303 -26.38 -10.05 11.81
CA ASP A 303 -26.62 -11.02 10.72
C ASP A 303 -26.01 -10.52 9.41
N VAL A 304 -26.26 -9.25 9.07
CA VAL A 304 -25.68 -8.59 7.88
C VAL A 304 -24.16 -8.59 7.93
N LEU A 305 -23.57 -8.25 9.08
CA LEU A 305 -22.11 -8.28 9.24
C LEU A 305 -21.56 -9.71 9.13
N THR A 306 -22.25 -10.68 9.73
CA THR A 306 -21.86 -12.10 9.65
C THR A 306 -21.83 -12.57 8.20
N GLU A 307 -22.85 -12.24 7.41
CA GLU A 307 -22.94 -12.58 5.98
C GLU A 307 -21.84 -11.90 5.14
N LEU A 308 -21.53 -10.63 5.41
CA LEU A 308 -20.46 -9.90 4.73
C LEU A 308 -19.07 -10.51 5.00
N PHE A 309 -18.80 -10.93 6.22
CA PHE A 309 -17.52 -11.49 6.63
C PHE A 309 -17.38 -13.00 6.33
N SER A 310 -18.49 -13.74 6.17
CA SER A 310 -18.46 -15.16 5.85
C SER A 310 -18.45 -15.43 4.34
N THR A 311 -19.41 -14.86 3.61
CA THR A 311 -19.70 -15.22 2.22
C THR A 311 -18.91 -14.35 1.23
N HIS A 312 -18.77 -13.06 1.54
CA HIS A 312 -18.20 -12.06 0.63
C HIS A 312 -16.82 -11.54 1.06
N PHE A 313 -16.13 -12.24 1.97
CA PHE A 313 -14.77 -11.90 2.37
C PHE A 313 -13.75 -12.78 1.65
N SER A 314 -12.77 -12.16 0.97
CA SER A 314 -11.81 -12.92 0.18
C SER A 314 -10.94 -13.83 1.06
N THR A 315 -10.85 -15.10 0.66
CA THR A 315 -10.07 -16.12 1.38
C THR A 315 -8.58 -15.79 1.41
N LEU A 316 -8.08 -15.10 0.39
CA LEU A 316 -6.72 -14.59 0.30
C LEU A 316 -6.43 -13.54 1.39
N VAL A 317 -7.33 -12.56 1.58
CA VAL A 317 -7.16 -11.53 2.62
C VAL A 317 -7.21 -12.15 4.01
N TYR A 318 -8.10 -13.12 4.24
CA TYR A 318 -8.14 -13.85 5.51
C TYR A 318 -6.81 -14.58 5.79
N ARG A 319 -6.23 -15.23 4.77
CA ARG A 319 -4.93 -15.90 4.91
C ARG A 319 -3.81 -14.90 5.18
N ASN A 320 -3.79 -13.77 4.49
CA ASN A 320 -2.82 -12.71 4.71
C ASN A 320 -2.93 -12.14 6.12
N LEU A 321 -4.14 -11.93 6.64
CA LEU A 321 -4.37 -11.49 8.02
C LEU A 321 -3.87 -12.52 9.05
N GLN A 322 -4.04 -13.81 8.77
CA GLN A 322 -3.54 -14.89 9.62
C GLN A 322 -2.01 -14.90 9.67
N ILE A 323 -1.36 -14.77 8.51
CA ILE A 323 0.10 -14.71 8.39
C ILE A 323 0.61 -13.46 9.12
N ALA A 324 -0.05 -12.31 8.92
CA ALA A 324 0.30 -11.07 9.60
C ALA A 324 0.23 -11.24 11.12
N LYS A 325 -0.85 -11.81 11.65
CA LYS A 325 -0.99 -12.06 13.10
C LYS A 325 0.12 -12.96 13.65
N ASN A 326 0.45 -14.05 12.95
CA ASN A 326 1.46 -14.98 13.42
C ASN A 326 2.88 -14.38 13.33
N SER A 327 3.09 -13.43 12.42
CA SER A 327 4.39 -12.79 12.20
C SER A 327 4.61 -11.61 13.15
N TYR A 328 3.54 -10.88 13.50
CA TYR A 328 3.59 -9.66 14.30
C TYR A 328 2.71 -9.82 15.56
N ASN A 329 3.34 -9.84 16.75
CA ASN A 329 2.67 -9.88 18.05
C ASN A 329 2.05 -8.51 18.40
N ASP A 330 1.02 -8.11 17.65
CA ASP A 330 0.35 -6.82 17.77
C ASP A 330 -1.05 -6.96 18.38
N ALA A 331 -1.36 -6.09 19.34
CA ALA A 331 -2.64 -6.05 20.04
C ALA A 331 -3.79 -5.71 19.08
N LEU A 332 -3.62 -4.73 18.19
CA LEU A 332 -4.64 -4.33 17.24
C LEU A 332 -4.91 -5.44 16.22
N LEU A 333 -3.86 -6.07 15.71
CA LEU A 333 -3.98 -7.16 14.74
C LEU A 333 -4.63 -8.39 15.37
N THR A 334 -4.33 -8.67 16.64
CA THR A 334 -4.99 -9.72 17.41
C THR A 334 -6.46 -9.42 17.63
N PHE A 335 -6.81 -8.16 17.93
CA PHE A 335 -8.19 -7.70 18.06
C PHE A 335 -8.96 -7.84 16.74
N VAL A 336 -8.41 -7.33 15.63
CA VAL A 336 -9.03 -7.42 14.30
C VAL A 336 -9.16 -8.89 13.84
N TRP A 337 -8.14 -9.71 14.08
CA TRP A 337 -8.23 -11.14 13.80
C TRP A 337 -9.34 -11.82 14.62
N LYS A 338 -9.44 -11.52 15.93
CA LYS A 338 -10.52 -12.06 16.78
C LYS A 338 -11.88 -11.61 16.27
N LEU A 339 -12.03 -10.35 15.88
CA LEU A 339 -13.25 -9.80 15.29
C LEU A 339 -13.66 -10.58 14.04
N VAL A 340 -12.77 -10.70 13.05
CA VAL A 340 -13.04 -11.41 11.80
C VAL A 340 -13.29 -12.91 12.04
N ALA A 341 -12.52 -13.53 12.93
CA ALA A 341 -12.69 -14.94 13.28
C ALA A 341 -14.02 -15.22 13.98
N ASN A 342 -14.50 -14.30 14.83
CA ASN A 342 -15.78 -14.44 15.53
C ASN A 342 -16.95 -14.38 14.54
N PHE A 343 -16.98 -13.40 13.63
CA PHE A 343 -18.02 -13.34 12.60
C PHE A 343 -18.02 -14.58 11.71
N ARG A 344 -16.85 -15.05 11.27
CA ARG A 344 -16.76 -16.25 10.45
C ARG A 344 -17.17 -17.52 11.21
N ARG A 345 -16.85 -17.64 12.51
CA ARG A 345 -17.25 -18.79 13.36
C ARG A 345 -18.74 -18.79 13.71
N SER A 346 -19.35 -17.63 13.91
CA SER A 346 -20.78 -17.51 14.22
C SER A 346 -21.63 -18.17 13.13
N PHE A 347 -21.26 -17.97 11.86
CA PHE A 347 -21.88 -18.63 10.71
C PHE A 347 -21.83 -20.17 10.78
N TRP A 348 -20.70 -20.76 11.22
CA TRP A 348 -20.57 -22.23 11.36
C TRP A 348 -21.26 -22.81 12.60
N LYS A 349 -21.54 -22.00 13.64
CA LYS A 349 -22.27 -22.43 14.86
C LYS A 349 -23.78 -22.51 14.61
N GLU A 350 -24.36 -21.71 13.71
CA GLU A 350 -25.79 -21.76 13.37
C GLU A 350 -26.22 -23.09 12.70
N ASP A 351 -25.29 -23.77 12.00
CA ASP A 351 -25.53 -25.10 11.41
C ASP A 351 -25.45 -26.27 12.42
N ARG A 352 -25.03 -26.02 13.66
CA ARG A 352 -24.94 -27.05 14.72
C ARG A 352 -25.65 -26.59 15.97
N SER A 353 -26.97 -26.78 16.01
CA SER A 353 -27.73 -26.68 17.24
C SER A 353 -27.28 -27.77 18.23
N SER A 354 -26.54 -27.39 19.27
CA SER A 354 -26.61 -28.06 20.58
C SER A 354 -26.14 -27.11 21.66
N ARG A 355 -27.07 -26.91 22.62
CA ARG A 355 -26.91 -26.24 23.90
C ARG A 355 -25.67 -26.70 24.66
N GLU A 356 -25.17 -25.77 25.47
CA GLU A 356 -24.14 -25.85 26.52
C GLU A 356 -22.84 -25.13 26.15
N ASP A 357 -22.89 -23.79 26.30
CA ASP A 357 -21.77 -22.91 26.71
C ASP A 357 -22.31 -21.46 26.82
N LEU A 358 -23.43 -21.28 27.52
CA LEU A 358 -23.88 -19.98 28.01
C LEU A 358 -23.19 -19.78 29.36
N ASP A 359 -22.22 -18.89 29.46
CA ASP A 359 -21.94 -18.05 30.66
C ASP A 359 -20.55 -17.39 30.62
N VAL A 360 -19.67 -17.70 29.66
CA VAL A 360 -18.36 -17.01 29.49
C VAL A 360 -18.25 -16.18 28.18
N GLU A 361 -19.04 -16.50 27.14
CA GLU A 361 -18.94 -15.84 25.81
C GLU A 361 -19.80 -14.57 25.62
N LEU A 362 -20.66 -14.21 26.59
CA LEU A 362 -21.60 -13.08 26.48
C LEU A 362 -20.95 -11.68 26.55
N HIS A 363 -19.72 -11.56 27.07
CA HIS A 363 -19.02 -10.28 27.11
C HIS A 363 -18.27 -9.95 25.81
N ASP A 364 -17.79 -10.94 25.05
CA ASP A 364 -16.92 -10.71 23.87
C ASP A 364 -17.73 -10.47 22.57
N ALA A 365 -18.92 -11.05 22.43
CA ALA A 365 -19.87 -10.71 21.36
C ALA A 365 -20.47 -9.28 21.51
N SER A 366 -20.33 -8.68 22.71
CA SER A 366 -20.88 -7.35 23.04
C SER A 366 -20.01 -6.19 22.52
N LEU A 367 -18.70 -6.41 22.29
CA LEU A 367 -17.78 -5.36 21.84
C LEU A 367 -17.92 -5.08 20.34
N THR A 368 -18.08 -6.12 19.52
CA THR A 368 -18.32 -6.01 18.07
C THR A 368 -19.70 -5.45 17.73
N THR A 369 -20.71 -5.72 18.56
CA THR A 369 -22.07 -5.16 18.42
C THR A 369 -22.18 -3.71 18.90
N ARG A 370 -21.25 -3.22 19.74
CA ARG A 370 -21.22 -1.82 20.20
C ARG A 370 -20.80 -0.83 19.12
N HIS A 371 -19.94 -1.23 18.18
CA HIS A 371 -19.40 -0.37 17.12
C HIS A 371 -19.51 -0.98 15.71
N PRO A 372 -20.73 -1.18 15.18
CA PRO A 372 -20.95 -1.86 13.89
C PRO A 372 -20.33 -1.13 12.70
N LEU A 373 -20.30 0.21 12.73
CA LEU A 373 -19.71 1.04 11.67
C LEU A 373 -18.20 0.79 11.50
N GLN A 374 -17.49 0.55 12.60
CA GLN A 374 -16.07 0.28 12.53
C GLN A 374 -15.79 -1.12 11.99
N ALA A 375 -16.63 -2.11 12.32
CA ALA A 375 -16.52 -3.44 11.73
C ALA A 375 -16.69 -3.37 10.20
N LEU A 376 -17.67 -2.60 9.70
CA LEU A 376 -17.86 -2.36 8.27
C LEU A 376 -16.65 -1.61 7.65
N PHE A 377 -16.10 -0.63 8.36
CA PHE A 377 -14.91 0.11 7.90
C PHE A 377 -13.69 -0.82 7.77
N ILE A 378 -13.44 -1.65 8.78
CA ILE A 378 -12.38 -2.68 8.75
C ILE A 378 -12.62 -3.65 7.58
N TRP A 379 -13.86 -4.10 7.35
CA TRP A 379 -14.19 -4.97 6.22
C TRP A 379 -13.82 -4.36 4.86
N ALA A 380 -14.10 -3.06 4.67
CA ALA A 380 -13.78 -2.35 3.44
C ALA A 380 -12.26 -2.15 3.25
N ILE A 381 -11.55 -1.81 4.32
CA ILE A 381 -10.08 -1.62 4.32
C ILE A 381 -9.35 -2.93 4.01
N LEU A 382 -9.72 -4.03 4.68
CA LEU A 382 -9.05 -5.32 4.51
C LEU A 382 -9.12 -5.82 3.06
N GLN A 383 -10.20 -5.47 2.34
CA GLN A 383 -10.40 -5.82 0.94
C GLN A 383 -9.86 -4.79 -0.07
N ASN A 384 -9.19 -3.73 0.40
CA ASN A 384 -8.63 -2.66 -0.43
C ASN A 384 -9.68 -1.87 -1.24
N LYS A 385 -10.91 -1.73 -0.74
CA LYS A 385 -11.98 -0.95 -1.40
C LYS A 385 -11.82 0.55 -1.11
N LYS A 386 -10.96 1.23 -1.90
CA LYS A 386 -10.55 2.64 -1.68
C LYS A 386 -11.72 3.60 -1.51
N GLU A 387 -12.55 3.77 -2.54
CA GLU A 387 -13.64 4.75 -2.52
C GLU A 387 -14.76 4.40 -1.54
N LEU A 388 -15.08 3.10 -1.39
CA LEU A 388 -16.07 2.66 -0.41
C LEU A 388 -15.62 2.92 1.03
N SER A 389 -14.34 2.64 1.33
CA SER A 389 -13.79 2.87 2.67
C SER A 389 -13.85 4.36 3.06
N LYS A 390 -13.70 5.29 2.11
CA LYS A 390 -13.83 6.74 2.35
C LYS A 390 -15.25 7.13 2.75
N VAL A 391 -16.25 6.66 2.01
CA VAL A 391 -17.67 6.94 2.32
C VAL A 391 -18.04 6.40 3.70
N ILE A 392 -17.57 5.20 4.05
CA ILE A 392 -17.82 4.62 5.38
C ILE A 392 -17.08 5.43 6.46
N TRP A 393 -15.84 5.85 6.21
CA TRP A 393 -15.03 6.64 7.15
C TRP A 393 -15.69 7.97 7.53
N GLU A 394 -16.30 8.67 6.57
CA GLU A 394 -17.08 9.90 6.82
C GLU A 394 -18.19 9.72 7.85
N GLN A 395 -18.71 8.49 8.00
CA GLN A 395 -19.80 8.14 8.92
C GLN A 395 -19.30 7.58 10.26
N THR A 396 -18.00 7.27 10.39
CA THR A 396 -17.44 6.70 11.62
C THR A 396 -17.32 7.73 12.75
N LYS A 397 -17.40 7.26 14.00
CA LYS A 397 -17.07 8.09 15.16
C LYS A 397 -15.57 7.97 15.44
N GLY A 398 -14.90 9.08 15.74
CA GLY A 398 -13.47 9.10 16.03
C GLY A 398 -12.60 8.94 14.78
N CYS A 399 -12.81 9.81 13.79
CA CYS A 399 -12.22 9.68 12.45
C CYS A 399 -10.69 9.72 12.44
N THR A 400 -10.05 10.46 13.35
CA THR A 400 -8.57 10.51 13.49
C THR A 400 -8.01 9.13 13.83
N LEU A 401 -8.53 8.51 14.89
CA LEU A 401 -8.10 7.18 15.33
C LEU A 401 -8.43 6.11 14.29
N ALA A 402 -9.60 6.21 13.65
CA ALA A 402 -9.98 5.29 12.59
C ALA A 402 -9.02 5.35 11.40
N ALA A 403 -8.59 6.55 11.00
CA ALA A 403 -7.63 6.73 9.92
C ALA A 403 -6.24 6.18 10.28
N LEU A 404 -5.75 6.39 11.51
CA LEU A 404 -4.48 5.81 11.98
C LEU A 404 -4.55 4.29 12.10
N GLY A 405 -5.66 3.75 12.60
CA GLY A 405 -5.92 2.30 12.62
C GLY A 405 -5.95 1.70 11.21
N ALA A 406 -6.53 2.41 10.24
CA ALA A 406 -6.51 2.02 8.82
C ALA A 406 -5.09 2.02 8.24
N SER A 407 -4.32 3.10 8.47
CA SER A 407 -2.92 3.20 8.05
C SER A 407 -2.10 2.00 8.56
N LYS A 408 -2.21 1.71 9.86
CA LYS A 408 -1.52 0.59 10.48
C LYS A 408 -1.89 -0.76 9.84
N LEU A 409 -3.19 -1.03 9.67
CA LEU A 409 -3.67 -2.27 9.08
C LEU A 409 -3.21 -2.43 7.63
N LEU A 410 -3.27 -1.36 6.83
CA LEU A 410 -2.85 -1.40 5.45
C LEU A 410 -1.34 -1.57 5.29
N LYS A 411 -0.52 -0.86 6.09
CA LYS A 411 0.96 -1.02 6.10
C LYS A 411 1.38 -2.42 6.55
N THR A 412 0.72 -2.99 7.55
CA THR A 412 1.01 -4.36 8.01
C THR A 412 0.59 -5.42 6.99
N LEU A 413 -0.55 -5.24 6.31
CA LEU A 413 -0.98 -6.13 5.23
C LEU A 413 -0.11 -6.00 3.98
N ALA A 414 0.35 -4.80 3.63
CA ALA A 414 1.26 -4.57 2.51
C ALA A 414 2.54 -5.39 2.65
N LYS A 415 3.11 -5.47 3.86
CA LYS A 415 4.32 -6.26 4.17
C LYS A 415 4.13 -7.77 4.01
N VAL A 416 2.89 -8.27 4.02
CA VAL A 416 2.57 -9.71 3.95
C VAL A 416 2.08 -10.11 2.55
N LYS A 417 1.67 -9.15 1.72
CA LYS A 417 1.24 -9.40 0.34
C LYS A 417 2.45 -9.83 -0.50
N ASN A 418 2.27 -10.90 -1.29
CA ASN A 418 3.29 -11.39 -2.22
C ASN A 418 3.36 -10.55 -3.52
N ASP A 419 2.25 -9.93 -3.92
CA ASP A 419 2.17 -9.10 -5.12
C ASP A 419 2.60 -7.66 -4.81
N ILE A 420 3.63 -7.18 -5.51
CA ILE A 420 4.23 -5.86 -5.33
C ILE A 420 3.23 -4.76 -5.71
N ASN A 421 2.42 -4.97 -6.75
CA ASN A 421 1.44 -3.96 -7.19
C ASN A 421 0.34 -3.81 -6.14
N ALA A 422 -0.24 -4.93 -5.71
CA ALA A 422 -1.29 -4.93 -4.68
C ALA A 422 -0.77 -4.47 -3.30
N ALA A 423 0.52 -4.65 -3.01
CA ALA A 423 1.18 -4.11 -1.82
C ALA A 423 1.34 -2.58 -1.94
N GLY A 424 1.81 -2.09 -3.09
CA GLY A 424 1.96 -0.67 -3.39
C GLY A 424 0.64 0.11 -3.30
N GLU A 425 -0.44 -0.41 -3.88
CA GLU A 425 -1.79 0.20 -3.76
C GLU A 425 -2.25 0.30 -2.31
N SER A 426 -1.96 -0.74 -1.51
CA SER A 426 -2.29 -0.78 -0.08
C SER A 426 -1.53 0.28 0.70
N GLU A 427 -0.26 0.49 0.36
CA GLU A 427 0.62 1.47 1.00
C GLU A 427 0.24 2.90 0.59
N GLU A 428 -0.13 3.12 -0.68
CA GLU A 428 -0.68 4.40 -1.14
C GLU A 428 -1.96 4.76 -0.38
N LEU A 429 -2.87 3.80 -0.24
CA LEU A 429 -4.11 4.00 0.53
C LEU A 429 -3.82 4.29 2.02
N ALA A 430 -2.81 3.63 2.60
CA ALA A 430 -2.39 3.89 3.98
C ALA A 430 -1.88 5.33 4.15
N ASN A 431 -1.05 5.80 3.22
CA ASN A 431 -0.51 7.17 3.22
C ASN A 431 -1.61 8.23 2.98
N GLU A 432 -2.64 7.91 2.20
CA GLU A 432 -3.82 8.79 2.05
C GLU A 432 -4.57 8.92 3.39
N TYR A 433 -4.77 7.83 4.13
CA TYR A 433 -5.39 7.87 5.45
C TYR A 433 -4.53 8.58 6.50
N GLU A 434 -3.21 8.41 6.46
CA GLU A 434 -2.27 9.17 7.30
C GLU A 434 -2.42 10.68 7.04
N THR A 435 -2.48 11.10 5.77
CA THR A 435 -2.66 12.50 5.38
C THR A 435 -3.99 13.06 5.89
N ARG A 436 -5.09 12.32 5.73
CA ARG A 436 -6.41 12.70 6.26
C ARG A 436 -6.41 12.83 7.79
N ALA A 437 -5.70 11.95 8.50
CA ALA A 437 -5.56 12.03 9.95
C ALA A 437 -4.83 13.32 10.37
N VAL A 438 -3.78 13.70 9.64
CA VAL A 438 -3.02 14.95 9.85
C VAL A 438 -3.92 16.17 9.63
N GLU A 439 -4.64 16.22 8.52
CA GLU A 439 -5.52 17.34 8.18
C GLU A 439 -6.60 17.53 9.26
N LEU A 440 -7.27 16.44 9.64
CA LEU A 440 -8.33 16.47 10.65
C LEU A 440 -7.78 16.89 12.02
N PHE A 441 -6.63 16.35 12.44
CA PHE A 441 -6.02 16.77 13.71
C PHE A 441 -5.56 18.23 13.66
N THR A 442 -5.12 18.72 12.51
CA THR A 442 -4.71 20.14 12.36
C THR A 442 -5.90 21.04 12.62
N GLU A 443 -7.06 20.69 12.05
CA GLU A 443 -8.31 21.42 12.26
C GLU A 443 -8.83 21.30 13.71
N CYS A 444 -8.71 20.12 14.34
CA CYS A 444 -9.04 19.98 15.76
C CYS A 444 -8.14 20.86 16.63
N TYR A 445 -6.83 20.89 16.35
CA TYR A 445 -5.85 21.65 17.11
C TYR A 445 -5.98 23.16 16.91
N SER A 446 -6.37 23.63 15.72
CA SER A 446 -6.64 25.06 15.48
C SER A 446 -7.89 25.56 16.20
N ASN A 447 -8.87 24.68 16.45
CA ASN A 447 -10.10 25.04 17.15
C ASN A 447 -9.92 25.02 18.68
N ASP A 448 -9.35 23.95 19.24
CA ASP A 448 -9.07 23.84 20.67
C ASP A 448 -7.81 22.98 20.93
N GLU A 449 -6.73 23.63 21.35
CA GLU A 449 -5.47 22.94 21.63
C GLU A 449 -5.57 21.94 22.79
N ASP A 450 -6.29 22.27 23.87
CA ASP A 450 -6.31 21.45 25.07
C ASP A 450 -7.21 20.21 24.87
N LEU A 451 -8.32 20.35 24.15
CA LEU A 451 -9.17 19.22 23.77
C LEU A 451 -8.48 18.29 22.76
N ALA A 452 -7.77 18.86 21.78
CA ALA A 452 -7.00 18.10 20.81
C ALA A 452 -5.85 17.30 21.48
N GLU A 453 -5.23 17.83 22.52
CA GLU A 453 -4.24 17.09 23.31
C GLU A 453 -4.86 15.90 24.07
N GLN A 454 -6.08 16.06 24.60
CA GLN A 454 -6.80 14.94 25.24
C GLN A 454 -7.17 13.85 24.23
N LEU A 455 -7.48 14.22 22.99
CA LEU A 455 -7.79 13.28 21.91
C LEU A 455 -6.61 12.33 21.60
N LEU A 456 -5.36 12.79 21.73
CA LEU A 456 -4.18 11.96 21.48
C LEU A 456 -4.02 10.82 22.49
N VAL A 457 -4.40 11.06 23.74
CA VAL A 457 -4.24 10.13 24.88
C VAL A 457 -5.51 9.30 25.10
N TYR A 458 -6.64 9.71 24.50
CA TYR A 458 -7.89 9.00 24.62
C TYR A 458 -7.78 7.57 24.06
N SER A 459 -8.07 6.58 24.92
CA SER A 459 -8.15 5.18 24.53
C SER A 459 -9.54 4.84 24.02
N CYS A 460 -9.60 4.12 22.90
CA CYS A 460 -10.86 3.70 22.31
C CYS A 460 -11.02 2.19 22.37
N GLU A 461 -12.05 1.71 23.06
CA GLU A 461 -12.39 0.27 23.14
C GLU A 461 -12.60 -0.34 21.75
N ALA A 462 -13.09 0.47 20.81
CA ALA A 462 -13.38 0.09 19.45
C ALA A 462 -12.12 -0.38 18.69
N TRP A 463 -10.94 0.14 19.03
CA TRP A 463 -9.64 -0.26 18.44
C TRP A 463 -8.77 -1.09 19.40
N GLY A 464 -9.38 -1.85 20.32
CA GLY A 464 -8.66 -2.70 21.26
C GLY A 464 -8.05 -1.94 22.44
N GLY A 465 -8.53 -0.72 22.73
CA GLY A 465 -8.08 0.10 23.86
C GLY A 465 -6.83 0.94 23.56
N SER A 466 -6.30 0.90 22.34
CA SER A 466 -5.17 1.74 21.92
C SER A 466 -5.53 3.22 21.84
N ASN A 467 -4.54 4.08 22.10
CA ASN A 467 -4.66 5.52 21.88
C ASN A 467 -4.11 5.94 20.49
N CYS A 468 -4.37 7.19 20.09
CA CYS A 468 -3.94 7.68 18.77
C CYS A 468 -2.41 7.67 18.62
N LEU A 469 -1.68 7.97 19.70
CA LEU A 469 -0.23 8.07 19.68
C LEU A 469 0.44 6.69 19.53
N GLU A 470 -0.05 5.69 20.25
CA GLU A 470 0.37 4.28 20.15
C GLU A 470 0.18 3.77 18.74
N LEU A 471 -1.00 3.97 18.15
CA LEU A 471 -1.27 3.52 16.78
C LEU A 471 -0.36 4.22 15.76
N ALA A 472 -0.15 5.53 15.88
CA ALA A 472 0.72 6.26 14.97
C ALA A 472 2.18 5.80 15.06
N VAL A 473 2.69 5.54 16.28
CA VAL A 473 4.06 5.05 16.50
C VAL A 473 4.23 3.64 15.97
N GLU A 474 3.28 2.74 16.27
CA GLU A 474 3.32 1.35 15.79
C GLU A 474 3.15 1.25 14.28
N ALA A 475 2.36 2.12 13.66
CA ALA A 475 2.18 2.22 12.22
C ALA A 475 3.37 2.89 11.50
N THR A 476 4.30 3.51 12.25
CA THR A 476 5.39 4.34 11.72
C THR A 476 4.88 5.52 10.86
N ASP A 477 3.79 6.16 11.30
CA ASP A 477 3.16 7.32 10.64
C ASP A 477 3.98 8.60 10.90
N GLN A 478 5.00 8.83 10.08
CA GLN A 478 5.96 9.92 10.25
C GLN A 478 5.31 11.29 10.08
N HIS A 479 4.38 11.46 9.14
CA HIS A 479 3.73 12.75 8.88
C HIS A 479 2.80 13.15 10.02
N PHE A 480 2.10 12.18 10.61
CA PHE A 480 1.26 12.43 11.79
C PHE A 480 2.09 12.82 13.01
N ILE A 481 3.17 12.09 13.29
CA ILE A 481 4.06 12.42 14.42
C ILE A 481 4.78 13.76 14.19
N ALA A 482 5.09 14.13 12.94
CA ALA A 482 5.71 15.41 12.57
C ALA A 482 4.86 16.63 12.91
N GLN A 483 3.56 16.44 13.07
CA GLN A 483 2.61 17.52 13.16
C GLN A 483 2.93 18.45 14.35
N PRO A 484 2.87 19.78 14.16
CA PRO A 484 3.24 20.73 15.20
C PRO A 484 2.48 20.55 16.52
N GLY A 485 1.19 20.20 16.46
CA GLY A 485 0.36 19.93 17.65
C GLY A 485 0.85 18.73 18.44
N VAL A 486 1.13 17.60 17.78
CA VAL A 486 1.69 16.39 18.41
C VAL A 486 3.08 16.67 18.99
N GLN A 487 3.95 17.38 18.26
CA GLN A 487 5.27 17.78 18.74
C GLN A 487 5.20 18.73 19.95
N ASN A 488 4.21 19.63 19.97
CA ASN A 488 3.95 20.50 21.11
C ASN A 488 3.50 19.71 22.34
N PHE A 489 2.60 18.73 22.15
CA PHE A 489 2.16 17.82 23.19
C PHE A 489 3.33 16.98 23.77
N LEU A 490 4.13 16.35 22.91
CA LEU A 490 5.34 15.61 23.33
C LEU A 490 6.34 16.51 24.05
N SER A 491 6.51 17.75 23.59
CA SER A 491 7.34 18.75 24.29
C SER A 491 6.77 19.09 25.67
N LYS A 492 5.45 19.27 25.80
CA LYS A 492 4.78 19.51 27.08
C LYS A 492 5.03 18.33 28.03
N GLN A 493 4.92 17.09 27.55
CA GLN A 493 5.19 15.91 28.36
C GLN A 493 6.67 15.81 28.78
N TRP A 494 7.60 16.17 27.89
CA TRP A 494 9.04 16.15 28.15
C TRP A 494 9.49 17.15 29.22
N TYR A 495 8.99 18.39 29.17
CA TYR A 495 9.29 19.41 30.18
C TYR A 495 8.41 19.30 31.44
N GLY A 496 7.30 18.56 31.37
CA GLY A 496 6.35 18.39 32.47
C GLY A 496 5.68 19.72 32.84
N GLU A 497 5.80 20.11 34.11
CA GLU A 497 5.21 21.36 34.64
C GLU A 497 6.06 22.61 34.34
N ILE A 498 7.27 22.45 33.78
CA ILE A 498 8.17 23.56 33.40
C ILE A 498 7.67 24.19 32.09
N SER A 499 7.66 25.52 32.02
CA SER A 499 7.30 26.24 30.79
C SER A 499 8.38 26.10 29.72
N ARG A 500 7.94 25.89 28.48
CA ARG A 500 8.80 25.75 27.28
C ARG A 500 9.60 27.01 26.95
N ASP A 501 9.18 28.18 27.42
CA ASP A 501 9.87 29.45 27.18
C ASP A 501 11.20 29.55 27.95
N THR A 502 11.42 28.65 28.91
CA THR A 502 12.65 28.63 29.69
C THR A 502 13.79 28.05 28.84
N LYS A 503 14.83 28.86 28.61
CA LYS A 503 16.03 28.41 27.88
C LYS A 503 16.72 27.28 28.65
N ASN A 504 17.13 26.21 27.96
CA ASN A 504 17.72 25.01 28.56
C ASN A 504 18.90 25.29 29.50
N TRP A 505 19.75 26.29 29.20
CA TRP A 505 20.87 26.67 30.07
C TRP A 505 20.44 27.17 31.46
N LYS A 506 19.27 27.82 31.56
CA LYS A 506 18.72 28.25 32.85
C LYS A 506 18.32 27.05 33.70
N ILE A 507 17.77 26.00 33.07
CA ILE A 507 17.39 24.76 33.74
C ILE A 507 18.65 24.04 34.26
N ILE A 508 19.69 23.94 33.42
CA ILE A 508 20.98 23.34 33.81
C ILE A 508 21.63 24.12 34.95
N LEU A 509 21.60 25.46 34.91
CA LEU A 509 22.11 26.29 36.00
C LEU A 509 21.37 26.04 37.32
N CYS A 510 20.03 25.91 37.27
CA CYS A 510 19.21 25.62 38.44
C CYS A 510 19.40 24.19 38.98
N LEU A 511 19.85 23.25 38.12
CA LEU A 511 20.18 21.88 38.51
C LEU A 511 21.45 21.83 39.38
N PHE A 512 22.47 22.66 39.11
CA PHE A 512 23.65 22.77 39.97
C PHE A 512 23.42 23.67 41.19
N VAL A 513 22.56 24.68 41.07
CA VAL A 513 22.27 25.64 42.15
C VAL A 513 20.79 25.60 42.49
N ILE A 514 20.41 24.59 43.28
CA ILE A 514 19.02 24.28 43.66
C ILE A 514 18.25 25.51 44.21
N PRO A 515 18.83 26.39 45.07
CA PRO A 515 18.10 27.55 45.60
C PRO A 515 17.59 28.54 44.53
N LEU A 516 18.15 28.54 43.32
CA LEU A 516 17.76 29.42 42.23
C LEU A 516 16.37 29.09 41.65
N VAL A 517 15.86 27.88 41.87
CA VAL A 517 14.50 27.48 41.48
C VAL A 517 13.46 28.35 42.22
N GLY A 518 13.70 28.61 43.52
CA GLY A 518 12.85 29.48 44.34
C GLY A 518 12.93 30.96 43.99
N CYS A 519 13.99 31.39 43.29
CA CYS A 519 14.23 32.79 42.90
C CYS A 519 13.50 33.20 41.61
N GLY A 520 12.73 32.30 40.99
CA GLY A 520 11.89 32.61 39.82
C GLY A 520 12.63 32.64 38.47
N LEU A 521 13.84 32.07 38.38
CA LEU A 521 14.56 31.93 37.10
C LEU A 521 13.89 30.95 36.13
N VAL A 522 13.09 30.02 36.66
CA VAL A 522 12.31 29.03 35.92
C VAL A 522 10.83 29.39 35.98
N SER A 523 10.19 29.47 34.81
CA SER A 523 8.75 29.67 34.69
C SER A 523 8.03 28.32 34.67
N PHE A 524 6.92 28.20 35.38
CA PHE A 524 6.10 26.99 35.47
C PHE A 524 4.73 27.22 34.83
N ARG A 525 4.16 26.19 34.21
CA ARG A 525 2.89 26.27 33.46
C ARG A 525 1.70 26.51 34.40
N LYS A 526 1.62 25.75 35.50
CA LYS A 526 0.59 25.93 36.53
C LYS A 526 1.09 26.84 37.64
N LYS A 527 0.22 27.74 38.11
CA LYS A 527 0.46 28.52 39.33
C LYS A 527 -0.14 27.77 40.52
N PRO A 528 0.60 27.55 41.62
CA PRO A 528 0.06 26.87 42.79
C PRO A 528 -1.05 27.70 43.42
N ILE A 529 -2.14 27.04 43.79
CA ILE A 529 -3.35 27.63 44.38
C ILE A 529 -3.07 28.13 45.82
N ASP A 530 -2.19 27.43 46.56
CA ASP A 530 -1.79 27.79 47.93
C ASP A 530 -0.44 28.52 48.03
N LYS A 531 -0.44 29.70 48.65
CA LYS A 531 0.78 30.51 48.86
C LYS A 531 1.79 29.87 49.82
N HIS A 532 1.34 29.14 50.84
CA HIS A 532 2.22 28.57 51.89
C HIS A 532 3.03 27.34 51.44
N LYS A 533 2.59 26.60 50.41
CA LYS A 533 3.31 25.43 49.85
C LYS A 533 3.99 25.72 48.51
N LYS A 534 4.00 26.99 48.08
CA LYS A 534 4.47 27.43 46.77
C LYS A 534 5.91 26.99 46.48
N LEU A 535 6.82 27.17 47.43
CA LEU A 535 8.24 26.83 47.25
C LEU A 535 8.44 25.31 47.12
N LEU A 536 7.79 24.54 48.00
CA LEU A 536 7.88 23.07 48.00
C LEU A 536 7.28 22.49 46.73
N TRP A 537 6.15 23.04 46.26
CA TRP A 537 5.55 22.66 44.99
C TRP A 537 6.48 22.92 43.80
N TYR A 538 7.16 24.08 43.74
CA TYR A 538 8.12 24.35 42.67
C TYR A 538 9.31 23.38 42.67
N TYR A 539 9.82 23.02 43.84
CA TYR A 539 10.89 22.02 43.93
C TYR A 539 10.41 20.65 43.48
N VAL A 540 9.24 20.18 43.94
CA VAL A 540 8.67 18.91 43.52
C VAL A 540 8.43 18.91 42.01
N ALA A 541 7.74 19.92 41.48
CA ALA A 541 7.46 20.05 40.05
C ALA A 541 8.73 20.07 39.19
N PHE A 542 9.80 20.70 39.67
CA PHE A 542 11.09 20.73 39.00
C PHE A 542 11.76 19.34 38.96
N PHE A 543 11.86 18.66 40.11
CA PHE A 543 12.51 17.34 40.19
C PHE A 543 11.67 16.21 39.60
N THR A 544 10.35 16.37 39.46
CA THR A 544 9.49 15.41 38.75
C THR A 544 9.54 15.56 37.23
N SER A 545 10.15 16.62 36.70
CA SER A 545 10.24 16.85 35.26
C SER A 545 11.17 15.83 34.57
N PRO A 546 10.73 15.12 33.51
CA PRO A 546 11.55 14.14 32.81
C PRO A 546 12.87 14.72 32.27
N PHE A 547 12.86 15.95 31.76
CA PHE A 547 14.07 16.61 31.28
C PHE A 547 15.12 16.84 32.37
N VAL A 548 14.68 17.16 33.60
CA VAL A 548 15.59 17.36 34.75
C VAL A 548 16.16 16.01 35.19
N VAL A 549 15.32 14.97 35.27
CA VAL A 549 15.76 13.59 35.56
C VAL A 549 16.78 13.12 34.53
N PHE A 550 16.51 13.32 33.24
CA PHE A 550 17.44 13.01 32.15
C PHE A 550 18.77 13.77 32.31
N SER A 551 18.71 15.09 32.53
CA SER A 551 19.91 15.92 32.68
C SER A 551 20.79 15.46 33.85
N TRP A 552 20.17 15.09 34.98
CA TRP A 552 20.85 14.54 36.14
C TRP A 552 21.51 13.19 35.84
N ASN A 553 20.81 12.31 35.11
CA ASN A 553 21.36 11.04 34.63
C ASN A 553 22.58 11.25 33.75
N VAL A 554 22.56 12.22 32.83
CA VAL A 554 23.73 12.53 31.97
C VAL A 554 24.92 13.02 32.80
N VAL A 555 24.69 13.93 33.75
CA VAL A 555 25.76 14.46 34.61
C VAL A 555 26.40 13.35 35.44
N PHE A 556 25.58 12.50 36.07
CA PHE A 556 26.09 11.38 36.85
C PHE A 556 26.77 10.31 35.99
N TYR A 557 26.30 10.10 34.77
CA TYR A 557 26.94 9.17 33.85
C TYR A 557 28.34 9.64 33.44
N ILE A 558 28.50 10.94 33.12
CA ILE A 558 29.81 11.54 32.84
C ILE A 558 30.72 11.47 34.08
N ALA A 559 30.19 11.76 35.27
CA ALA A 559 30.94 11.62 36.51
C ALA A 559 31.39 10.17 36.77
N PHE A 560 30.52 9.19 36.51
CA PHE A 560 30.85 7.77 36.56
C PHE A 560 31.97 7.41 35.59
N LEU A 561 31.92 7.87 34.34
CA LEU A 561 32.98 7.62 33.35
C LEU A 561 34.32 8.24 33.78
N LEU A 562 34.31 9.45 34.33
CA LEU A 562 35.52 10.10 34.84
C LEU A 562 36.08 9.37 36.06
N LEU A 563 35.23 8.94 36.99
CA LEU A 563 35.62 8.14 38.14
C LEU A 563 36.20 6.79 37.69
N PHE A 564 35.54 6.12 36.74
CA PHE A 564 35.97 4.83 36.21
C PHE A 564 37.33 4.96 35.49
N ALA A 565 37.54 6.01 34.71
CA ALA A 565 38.83 6.32 34.10
C ALA A 565 39.92 6.61 35.16
N TYR A 566 39.59 7.36 36.22
CA TYR A 566 40.50 7.64 37.33
C TYR A 566 40.94 6.34 38.03
N VAL A 567 39.99 5.47 38.37
CA VAL A 567 40.28 4.17 39.01
C VAL A 567 41.13 3.28 38.09
N LEU A 568 40.86 3.26 36.79
CA LEU A 568 41.58 2.41 35.83
C LEU A 568 43.03 2.88 35.57
N LEU A 569 43.27 4.19 35.59
CA LEU A 569 44.57 4.79 35.27
C LEU A 569 45.45 5.01 36.50
N MET A 570 44.88 5.51 37.60
CA MET A 570 45.65 5.96 38.77
C MET A 570 45.61 4.97 39.93
N ASP A 571 44.47 4.32 40.21
CA ASP A 571 44.26 3.56 41.45
C ASP A 571 43.70 2.14 41.23
N PHE A 572 44.45 1.31 40.50
CA PHE A 572 44.11 -0.09 40.24
C PHE A 572 44.71 -1.02 41.32
N HIS A 573 44.20 -0.96 42.56
CA HIS A 573 44.59 -1.86 43.66
C HIS A 573 43.64 -3.06 43.83
N SER A 574 44.10 -4.11 44.52
CA SER A 574 43.44 -5.44 44.59
C SER A 574 42.13 -5.49 45.39
N ILE A 575 41.80 -4.49 46.22
CA ILE A 575 40.57 -4.52 47.04
C ILE A 575 39.98 -3.11 47.17
N PHE A 576 38.80 -2.90 46.58
CA PHE A 576 37.93 -1.77 46.92
C PHE A 576 36.48 -2.26 47.07
N MET A 577 35.87 -2.02 48.23
CA MET A 577 34.49 -2.43 48.54
C MET A 577 33.43 -1.67 47.71
N THR A 578 33.84 -0.56 47.09
CA THR A 578 33.02 0.28 46.21
C THR A 578 32.63 -0.40 44.91
N ASP A 579 33.43 -1.35 44.41
CA ASP A 579 33.22 -1.94 43.08
C ASP A 579 32.05 -2.94 43.07
N VAL A 580 31.84 -3.65 44.18
CA VAL A 580 30.70 -4.58 44.34
C VAL A 580 29.40 -3.79 44.52
N GLN A 581 29.45 -2.67 45.25
CA GLN A 581 28.30 -1.76 45.38
C GLN A 581 27.98 -1.06 44.05
N ALA A 582 29.02 -0.64 43.31
CA ALA A 582 28.89 -0.09 41.97
C ALA A 582 28.27 -1.12 41.01
N ALA A 583 28.75 -2.37 41.01
CA ALA A 583 28.20 -3.46 40.22
C ALA A 583 26.71 -3.73 40.52
N HIS A 584 26.33 -3.73 41.80
CA HIS A 584 24.95 -3.93 42.22
C HIS A 584 24.05 -2.75 41.80
N SER A 585 24.52 -1.52 41.99
CA SER A 585 23.80 -0.31 41.57
C SER A 585 23.66 -0.18 40.05
N LEU A 586 24.67 -0.64 39.29
CA LEU A 586 24.66 -0.59 37.84
C LEU A 586 23.77 -1.68 37.26
N SER A 587 23.72 -2.89 37.85
CA SER A 587 22.95 -4.03 37.32
C SER A 587 21.46 -4.04 37.70
N ALA A 588 21.08 -3.44 38.84
CA ALA A 588 19.69 -3.46 39.32
C ALA A 588 18.66 -2.82 38.34
N PRO A 589 18.92 -1.66 37.69
CA PRO A 589 18.00 -1.08 36.71
C PRO A 589 17.81 -1.97 35.48
N PHE A 590 18.86 -2.66 35.04
CA PHE A 590 18.80 -3.55 33.87
C PHE A 590 18.02 -4.83 34.16
N LEU A 591 18.16 -5.40 35.35
CA LEU A 591 17.39 -6.58 35.76
C LEU A 591 15.88 -6.26 35.81
N LEU A 592 15.52 -5.07 36.25
CA LEU A 592 14.12 -4.61 36.23
C LEU A 592 13.63 -4.41 34.79
N GLN A 593 14.43 -3.76 33.94
CA GLN A 593 14.08 -3.53 32.53
C GLN A 593 13.94 -4.85 31.76
N TRP A 594 14.88 -5.79 31.95
CA TRP A 594 14.82 -7.11 31.33
C TRP A 594 13.60 -7.90 31.81
N TYR A 595 13.28 -7.85 33.10
CA TYR A 595 12.07 -8.48 33.63
C TYR A 595 10.78 -7.90 33.01
N MET A 596 10.71 -6.59 32.82
CA MET A 596 9.55 -5.91 32.23
C MET A 596 9.43 -6.13 30.71
N SER A 597 10.55 -6.18 29.99
CA SER A 597 10.57 -6.21 28.51
C SER A 597 10.74 -7.61 27.90
N GLY A 598 11.13 -8.63 28.68
CA GLY A 598 11.23 -10.02 28.22
C GLY A 598 12.20 -10.21 27.05
N VAL A 599 11.76 -10.95 26.01
CA VAL A 599 12.59 -11.29 24.82
C VAL A 599 12.77 -10.10 23.88
N ASN A 600 11.79 -9.17 23.84
CA ASN A 600 11.85 -7.96 23.02
C ASN A 600 12.99 -7.02 23.44
N TYR A 601 13.58 -7.21 24.62
CA TYR A 601 14.73 -6.44 25.06
C TYR A 601 15.96 -6.62 24.14
N PHE A 602 16.16 -7.82 23.57
CA PHE A 602 17.34 -8.15 22.77
C PHE A 602 17.23 -7.73 21.30
N THR A 603 16.08 -7.24 20.84
CA THR A 603 15.94 -6.77 19.45
C THR A 603 16.66 -5.43 19.23
N ASP A 604 16.80 -4.63 20.28
CA ASP A 604 17.49 -3.35 20.21
C ASP A 604 19.01 -3.52 20.34
N LEU A 605 19.74 -3.08 19.32
CA LEU A 605 21.21 -3.13 19.28
C LEU A 605 21.86 -2.45 20.50
N TRP A 606 21.27 -1.37 21.00
CA TRP A 606 21.77 -0.64 22.15
C TRP A 606 21.63 -1.43 23.46
N ASN A 607 20.57 -2.21 23.60
CA ASN A 607 20.35 -3.08 24.76
C ASN A 607 21.32 -4.27 24.74
N VAL A 608 21.62 -4.79 23.54
CA VAL A 608 22.66 -5.82 23.35
C VAL A 608 24.03 -5.27 23.76
N MET A 609 24.39 -4.04 23.35
CA MET A 609 25.66 -3.41 23.76
C MET A 609 25.76 -3.22 25.28
N ASP A 610 24.68 -2.83 25.95
CA ASP A 610 24.66 -2.69 27.41
C ASP A 610 24.83 -4.03 28.13
N THR A 611 24.15 -5.08 27.67
CA THR A 611 24.31 -6.42 28.25
C THR A 611 25.72 -6.95 28.08
N LEU A 612 26.35 -6.68 26.94
CA LEU A 612 27.74 -7.02 26.66
C LEU A 612 28.70 -6.23 27.56
N GLY A 613 28.46 -4.93 27.79
CA GLY A 613 29.23 -4.12 28.74
C GLY A 613 29.13 -4.67 30.17
N ILE A 614 27.91 -4.93 30.66
CA ILE A 614 27.72 -5.51 32.01
C ILE A 614 28.41 -6.87 32.15
N PHE A 615 28.35 -7.70 31.11
CA PHE A 615 29.05 -8.98 31.09
C PHE A 615 30.58 -8.80 31.21
N TYR A 616 31.18 -7.88 30.45
CA TYR A 616 32.61 -7.57 30.57
C TYR A 616 32.97 -6.97 31.93
N PHE A 617 32.11 -6.11 32.49
CA PHE A 617 32.29 -5.56 33.82
C PHE A 617 32.32 -6.66 34.90
N ILE A 618 31.38 -7.61 34.86
CA ILE A 618 31.35 -8.77 35.77
C ILE A 618 32.58 -9.65 35.58
N ALA A 619 32.95 -9.96 34.33
CA ALA A 619 34.14 -10.75 34.04
C ALA A 619 35.41 -10.05 34.58
N GLY A 620 35.53 -8.73 34.38
CA GLY A 620 36.61 -7.91 34.92
C GLY A 620 36.69 -7.98 36.44
N ILE A 621 35.55 -7.92 37.14
CA ILE A 621 35.47 -8.08 38.60
C ILE A 621 35.93 -9.48 39.02
N VAL A 622 35.51 -10.54 38.33
CA VAL A 622 35.91 -11.92 38.64
C VAL A 622 37.44 -12.09 38.50
N PHE A 623 38.03 -11.60 37.42
CA PHE A 623 39.49 -11.64 37.22
C PHE A 623 40.25 -10.77 38.22
N ARG A 624 39.65 -9.65 38.67
CA ARG A 624 40.21 -8.77 39.71
C ARG A 624 40.15 -9.42 41.10
N LEU A 625 39.04 -10.09 41.44
CA LEU A 625 38.87 -10.83 42.71
C LEU A 625 39.77 -12.06 42.79
N HIS A 626 40.09 -12.67 41.64
CA HIS A 626 41.09 -13.72 41.53
C HIS A 626 42.53 -13.15 41.56
N SER A 627 42.84 -12.38 42.60
CA SER A 627 44.09 -11.60 42.79
C SER A 627 45.33 -12.48 43.10
N SER A 628 45.21 -13.81 43.06
CA SER A 628 46.33 -14.71 43.43
C SER A 628 47.46 -14.74 42.40
N ASN A 629 47.22 -14.29 41.15
CA ASN A 629 48.22 -14.28 40.08
C ASN A 629 48.37 -12.86 39.47
N THR A 630 49.61 -12.42 39.24
CA THR A 630 49.90 -11.13 38.58
C THR A 630 49.38 -11.06 37.14
N SER A 631 49.27 -12.21 36.46
CA SER A 631 48.71 -12.31 35.12
C SER A 631 47.19 -12.10 35.07
N SER A 632 46.43 -12.55 36.09
CA SER A 632 44.98 -12.36 36.14
C SER A 632 44.60 -10.91 36.42
N LEU A 633 45.39 -10.19 37.23
CA LEU A 633 45.21 -8.75 37.44
C LEU A 633 45.45 -7.94 36.17
N TYR A 634 46.48 -8.29 35.39
CA TYR A 634 46.73 -7.66 34.08
C TYR A 634 45.57 -7.94 33.10
N SER A 635 45.11 -9.19 33.01
CA SER A 635 43.96 -9.56 32.18
C SER A 635 42.68 -8.84 32.61
N GLY A 636 42.43 -8.72 33.92
CA GLY A 636 41.30 -7.97 34.46
C GLY A 636 41.37 -6.48 34.08
N ARG A 637 42.56 -5.87 34.14
CA ARG A 637 42.77 -4.49 33.69
C ARG A 637 42.47 -4.33 32.19
N VAL A 638 42.92 -5.25 31.35
CA VAL A 638 42.63 -5.24 29.90
C VAL A 638 41.13 -5.35 29.64
N ILE A 639 40.43 -6.22 30.37
CA ILE A 639 38.97 -6.36 30.25
C ILE A 639 38.26 -5.06 30.63
N PHE A 640 38.65 -4.40 31.74
CA PHE A 640 38.08 -3.11 32.11
C PHE A 640 38.40 -1.98 31.11
N CYS A 641 39.57 -2.02 30.44
CA CYS A 641 39.88 -1.06 29.38
C CYS A 641 38.93 -1.22 28.18
N LEU A 642 38.63 -2.46 27.78
CA LEU A 642 37.69 -2.73 26.70
C LEU A 642 36.25 -2.36 27.11
N ASP A 643 35.90 -2.65 28.35
CA ASP A 643 34.61 -2.30 28.94
C ASP A 643 34.38 -0.77 29.02
N TYR A 644 35.43 0.00 29.37
CA TYR A 644 35.39 1.46 29.31
C TYR A 644 35.03 1.99 27.92
N ILE A 645 35.55 1.36 26.85
CA ILE A 645 35.21 1.76 25.47
C ILE A 645 33.71 1.52 25.21
N ILE A 646 33.14 0.40 25.68
CA ILE A 646 31.72 0.08 25.52
C ILE A 646 30.84 1.11 26.25
N PHE A 647 31.19 1.47 27.49
CA PHE A 647 30.48 2.52 28.22
C PHE A 647 30.63 3.91 27.56
N ILE A 648 31.78 4.22 26.96
CA ILE A 648 31.91 5.46 26.17
C ILE A 648 31.02 5.44 24.92
N LEU A 649 30.89 4.30 24.23
CA LEU A 649 29.97 4.18 23.09
C LEU A 649 28.51 4.37 23.51
N ARG A 650 28.12 3.97 24.72
CA ARG A 650 26.78 4.22 25.26
C ARG A 650 26.46 5.71 25.43
N LEU A 651 27.46 6.57 25.62
CA LEU A 651 27.28 8.03 25.62
C LEU A 651 26.70 8.54 24.29
N ILE A 652 27.03 7.89 23.16
CA ILE A 652 26.50 8.24 21.84
C ILE A 652 24.99 8.06 21.81
N HIS A 653 24.47 6.97 22.40
CA HIS A 653 23.03 6.73 22.51
C HIS A 653 22.32 7.85 23.28
N ILE A 654 22.89 8.35 24.38
CA ILE A 654 22.32 9.47 25.15
C ILE A 654 22.23 10.74 24.30
N PHE A 655 23.23 11.00 23.45
CA PHE A 655 23.22 12.17 22.57
C PHE A 655 22.23 12.08 21.40
N THR A 656 21.64 10.90 21.15
CA THR A 656 20.58 10.75 20.13
C THR A 656 19.34 11.58 20.44
N VAL A 657 19.06 11.84 21.72
CA VAL A 657 17.96 12.69 22.22
C VAL A 657 18.09 14.14 21.73
N SER A 658 19.29 14.58 21.35
CA SER A 658 19.49 15.96 20.91
C SER A 658 18.91 16.18 19.51
N ARG A 659 18.16 17.28 19.35
CA ARG A 659 17.52 17.66 18.07
C ARG A 659 18.51 17.81 16.90
N ASN A 660 19.76 18.16 17.19
CA ASN A 660 20.78 18.45 16.18
C ASN A 660 21.73 17.27 15.91
N LEU A 661 22.06 16.45 16.92
CA LEU A 661 22.97 15.31 16.74
C LEU A 661 22.20 14.01 16.49
N GLY A 662 20.97 13.87 16.98
CA GLY A 662 20.14 12.68 16.81
C GLY A 662 20.01 12.21 15.37
N PRO A 663 19.50 13.05 14.45
CA PRO A 663 19.40 12.68 13.03
C PRO A 663 20.74 12.31 12.40
N LYS A 664 21.83 12.97 12.81
CA LYS A 664 23.19 12.67 12.32
C LYS A 664 23.70 11.31 12.82
N ILE A 665 23.38 10.94 14.06
CA ILE A 665 23.74 9.64 14.64
C ILE A 665 22.95 8.52 13.97
N ILE A 666 21.65 8.71 13.72
CA ILE A 666 20.82 7.72 12.99
C ILE A 666 21.32 7.55 11.55
N MET A 667 21.71 8.65 10.90
CA MET A 667 22.36 8.60 9.58
C MET A 667 23.65 7.78 9.61
N LEU A 668 24.52 8.03 10.60
CA LEU A 668 25.75 7.26 10.78
C LEU A 668 25.45 5.77 11.01
N GLN A 669 24.46 5.44 11.84
CA GLN A 669 24.08 4.05 12.10
C GLN A 669 23.64 3.32 10.83
N ARG A 670 22.85 3.97 9.96
CA ARG A 670 22.44 3.37 8.67
C ARG A 670 23.61 3.20 7.71
N MET A 671 24.55 4.14 7.71
CA MET A 671 25.77 4.05 6.89
C MET A 671 26.71 2.92 7.32
N LEU A 672 26.66 2.44 8.57
CA LEU A 672 27.56 1.39 9.05
C LEU A 672 27.45 0.06 8.27
N ILE A 673 26.27 -0.26 7.72
CA ILE A 673 26.08 -1.47 6.91
C ILE A 673 26.90 -1.37 5.62
N ASP A 674 26.83 -0.23 4.94
CA ASP A 674 27.60 0.02 3.71
C ASP A 674 29.10 0.08 4.00
N VAL A 675 29.49 0.67 5.14
CA VAL A 675 30.89 0.69 5.61
C VAL A 675 31.41 -0.73 5.83
N PHE A 676 30.59 -1.65 6.36
CA PHE A 676 31.01 -3.03 6.55
C PHE A 676 31.32 -3.74 5.21
N PHE A 677 30.45 -3.59 4.21
CA PHE A 677 30.72 -4.11 2.86
C PHE A 677 31.96 -3.49 2.23
N PHE A 678 32.15 -2.18 2.43
CA PHE A 678 33.35 -1.49 1.98
C PHE A 678 34.62 -2.02 2.66
N LEU A 679 34.61 -2.17 3.99
CA LEU A 679 35.74 -2.71 4.75
C LEU A 679 36.11 -4.12 4.30
N PHE A 680 35.11 -4.94 3.93
CA PHE A 680 35.35 -6.26 3.35
C PHE A 680 36.09 -6.17 2.01
N LEU A 681 35.62 -5.34 1.07
CA LEU A 681 36.25 -5.15 -0.23
C LEU A 681 37.68 -4.58 -0.08
N PHE A 682 37.86 -3.62 0.84
CA PHE A 682 39.17 -3.07 1.17
C PHE A 682 40.11 -4.12 1.77
N ALA A 683 39.63 -4.99 2.66
CA ALA A 683 40.44 -6.05 3.25
C ALA A 683 40.92 -7.05 2.19
N VAL A 684 40.07 -7.45 1.24
CA VAL A 684 40.46 -8.32 0.12
C VAL A 684 41.58 -7.68 -0.71
N TRP A 685 41.42 -6.39 -1.05
CA TRP A 685 42.43 -5.67 -1.82
C TRP A 685 43.75 -5.49 -1.06
N MET A 686 43.68 -5.16 0.23
CA MET A 686 44.83 -5.04 1.13
C MET A 686 45.61 -6.35 1.20
N VAL A 687 44.93 -7.48 1.44
CA VAL A 687 45.57 -8.79 1.53
C VAL A 687 46.19 -9.19 0.20
N ALA A 688 45.51 -8.94 -0.93
CA ALA A 688 46.07 -9.24 -2.25
C ALA A 688 47.39 -8.50 -2.50
N PHE A 689 47.43 -7.19 -2.23
CA PHE A 689 48.66 -6.41 -2.34
C PHE A 689 49.72 -6.84 -1.32
N GLY A 690 49.34 -7.09 -0.06
CA GLY A 690 50.26 -7.52 0.99
C GLY A 690 50.94 -8.86 0.70
N VAL A 691 50.18 -9.83 0.19
CA VAL A 691 50.70 -11.14 -0.23
C VAL A 691 51.62 -10.98 -1.45
N ALA A 692 51.21 -10.20 -2.45
CA ALA A 692 52.03 -9.95 -3.63
C ALA A 692 53.36 -9.28 -3.26
N ARG A 693 53.31 -8.22 -2.44
CA ARG A 693 54.50 -7.50 -1.96
C ARG A 693 55.43 -8.40 -1.13
N GLN A 694 54.89 -9.15 -0.17
CA GLN A 694 55.68 -10.06 0.65
C GLN A 694 56.32 -11.18 -0.19
N GLY A 695 55.59 -11.73 -1.16
CA GLY A 695 56.08 -12.80 -2.04
C GLY A 695 57.11 -12.35 -3.07
N ILE A 696 57.08 -11.08 -3.50
CA ILE A 696 58.05 -10.52 -4.44
C ILE A 696 59.36 -10.14 -3.75
N LEU A 697 59.29 -9.53 -2.56
CA LEU A 697 60.46 -8.89 -1.92
C LEU A 697 61.25 -9.81 -0.99
N ARG A 698 60.61 -10.80 -0.38
CA ARG A 698 61.21 -11.59 0.72
C ARG A 698 61.12 -13.09 0.44
N GLN A 699 62.15 -13.81 0.87
CA GLN A 699 62.18 -15.27 0.82
C GLN A 699 61.17 -15.89 1.81
N ASN A 700 60.98 -17.22 1.70
CA ASN A 700 60.00 -17.96 2.47
C ASN A 700 60.22 -17.84 3.99
N GLU A 701 59.41 -17.00 4.64
CA GLU A 701 59.42 -16.74 6.07
C GLU A 701 58.51 -17.73 6.79
N GLN A 702 59.03 -18.49 7.76
CA GLN A 702 58.25 -19.48 8.52
C GLN A 702 57.53 -18.87 9.75
N ARG A 703 57.90 -17.64 10.12
CA ARG A 703 57.35 -16.94 11.31
C ARG A 703 56.02 -16.26 10.98
N TRP A 704 54.91 -16.95 11.25
CA TRP A 704 53.55 -16.46 10.98
C TRP A 704 53.24 -15.05 11.53
N ARG A 705 53.78 -14.66 12.70
CA ARG A 705 53.61 -13.30 13.27
C ARG A 705 54.20 -12.21 12.36
N TRP A 706 55.37 -12.45 11.77
CA TRP A 706 56.03 -11.53 10.85
C TRP A 706 55.36 -11.51 9.48
N ILE A 707 54.86 -12.65 9.01
CA ILE A 707 54.03 -12.73 7.80
C ILE A 707 52.77 -11.90 7.99
N PHE A 708 52.05 -12.06 9.10
CA PHE A 708 50.84 -11.30 9.38
C PHE A 708 51.11 -9.79 9.45
N ARG A 709 52.17 -9.38 10.14
CA ARG A 709 52.60 -7.97 10.19
C ARG A 709 52.92 -7.40 8.80
N SER A 710 53.58 -8.18 7.96
CA SER A 710 54.02 -7.70 6.64
C SER A 710 52.89 -7.70 5.60
N VAL A 711 51.97 -8.66 5.67
CA VAL A 711 50.87 -8.83 4.72
C VAL A 711 49.68 -7.92 5.04
N ILE A 712 49.41 -7.63 6.32
CA ILE A 712 48.22 -6.87 6.73
C ILE A 712 48.61 -5.51 7.31
N TYR A 713 49.47 -5.49 8.32
CA TYR A 713 49.74 -4.26 9.08
C TYR A 713 50.52 -3.21 8.27
N GLU A 714 51.56 -3.61 7.54
CA GLU A 714 52.32 -2.67 6.70
C GLU A 714 51.50 -2.07 5.54
N PRO A 715 50.75 -2.85 4.73
CA PRO A 715 49.83 -2.30 3.74
C PRO A 715 48.74 -1.38 4.31
N TYR A 716 48.20 -1.72 5.48
CA TYR A 716 47.24 -0.86 6.17
C TYR A 716 47.83 0.51 6.54
N LEU A 717 49.09 0.56 7.01
CA LEU A 717 49.81 1.81 7.26
C LEU A 717 50.08 2.60 5.97
N ALA A 718 50.37 1.89 4.87
CA ALA A 718 50.60 2.51 3.57
C ALA A 718 49.39 3.35 3.10
N MET A 719 48.16 2.88 3.34
CA MET A 719 46.93 3.65 3.04
C MET A 719 46.92 5.04 3.69
N PHE A 720 47.39 5.15 4.95
CA PHE A 720 47.47 6.44 5.65
C PHE A 720 48.64 7.33 5.21
N GLY A 721 49.37 6.93 4.17
CA GLY A 721 50.50 7.67 3.61
C GLY A 721 51.85 7.29 4.20
N GLN A 722 51.92 6.29 5.08
CA GLN A 722 53.19 5.79 5.60
C GLN A 722 53.75 4.73 4.64
N VAL A 723 54.47 5.18 3.61
CA VAL A 723 55.05 4.29 2.60
C VAL A 723 56.10 3.38 3.26
N PRO A 724 56.06 2.06 2.99
CA PRO A 724 57.06 1.14 3.53
C PRO A 724 58.47 1.46 3.01
N SER A 725 59.45 1.49 3.91
CA SER A 725 60.87 1.78 3.61
C SER A 725 61.54 0.76 2.67
N ASP A 726 60.90 -0.39 2.45
CA ASP A 726 61.45 -1.53 1.71
C ASP A 726 61.17 -1.45 0.19
N VAL A 727 60.57 -0.35 -0.27
CA VAL A 727 60.14 -0.16 -1.67
C VAL A 727 61.19 0.59 -2.49
N ASP A 728 61.92 1.52 -1.87
CA ASP A 728 62.96 2.35 -2.49
C ASP A 728 64.34 1.96 -1.93
N GLY A 729 65.27 1.50 -2.76
CA GLY A 729 66.60 1.07 -2.30
C GLY A 729 67.49 2.22 -1.79
N THR A 730 67.13 3.47 -2.07
CA THR A 730 67.80 4.65 -1.49
C THR A 730 67.44 4.91 -0.04
N THR A 731 66.28 4.42 0.40
CA THR A 731 65.69 4.68 1.72
C THR A 731 65.76 3.43 2.61
N TYR A 732 66.24 2.31 2.06
CA TYR A 732 66.36 1.03 2.74
C TYR A 732 67.61 1.02 3.64
N ASP A 733 67.40 0.98 4.95
CA ASP A 733 68.49 0.85 5.92
C ASP A 733 68.67 -0.61 6.36
N PHE A 734 69.82 -1.18 5.98
CA PHE A 734 70.24 -2.53 6.36
C PHE A 734 70.34 -2.74 7.88
N SER A 735 70.44 -1.66 8.67
CA SER A 735 70.45 -1.74 10.12
C SER A 735 69.13 -2.27 10.71
N HIS A 736 68.03 -2.19 9.97
CA HIS A 736 66.69 -2.57 10.42
C HIS A 736 66.30 -4.03 10.11
N CYS A 737 67.11 -4.79 9.35
CA CYS A 737 66.78 -6.16 8.95
C CYS A 737 67.87 -7.19 9.32
N THR A 738 67.55 -8.48 9.25
CA THR A 738 68.53 -9.58 9.43
C THR A 738 68.30 -10.70 8.43
N PHE A 739 69.37 -11.26 7.86
CA PHE A 739 69.29 -12.37 6.89
C PHE A 739 68.82 -13.70 7.50
N SER A 740 69.11 -13.95 8.78
CA SER A 740 68.63 -15.15 9.48
C SER A 740 67.26 -14.94 10.15
N GLY A 741 66.75 -13.71 10.20
CA GLY A 741 65.63 -13.32 11.07
C GLY A 741 65.97 -13.37 12.56
N ASN A 742 65.69 -12.29 13.30
CA ASN A 742 65.75 -12.29 14.77
C ASN A 742 64.38 -11.89 15.35
N GLU A 743 64.10 -12.13 16.63
CA GLU A 743 62.78 -11.81 17.23
C GLU A 743 62.39 -10.33 17.07
N SER A 744 63.37 -9.44 16.98
CA SER A 744 63.19 -7.98 16.88
C SER A 744 63.25 -7.42 15.46
N LYS A 745 63.75 -8.16 14.46
CA LYS A 745 64.00 -7.63 13.10
C LYS A 745 63.41 -8.52 11.99
N PRO A 746 62.79 -7.91 10.95
CA PRO A 746 62.28 -8.64 9.79
C PRO A 746 63.41 -9.26 8.95
N LEU A 747 63.05 -10.19 8.08
CA LEU A 747 63.94 -10.70 7.04
C LEU A 747 64.29 -9.57 6.06
N CYS A 748 65.55 -9.49 5.65
CA CYS A 748 65.96 -8.53 4.62
C CYS A 748 65.32 -8.88 3.27
N VAL A 749 65.19 -7.86 2.41
CA VAL A 749 64.83 -8.04 1.00
C VAL A 749 65.88 -8.92 0.32
N GLU A 750 65.48 -9.71 -0.68
CA GLU A 750 66.42 -10.53 -1.44
C GLU A 750 67.40 -9.64 -2.21
N LEU A 751 68.71 -9.87 -2.06
CA LEU A 751 69.77 -9.04 -2.63
C LEU A 751 70.56 -9.81 -3.70
N ASP A 752 70.96 -9.10 -4.75
CA ASP A 752 71.89 -9.59 -5.77
C ASP A 752 73.36 -9.52 -5.30
N GLU A 753 74.28 -10.09 -6.09
CA GLU A 753 75.73 -10.16 -5.81
C GLU A 753 76.37 -8.77 -5.53
N ASN A 754 75.74 -7.69 -5.97
CA ASN A 754 76.17 -6.30 -5.78
C ASN A 754 75.53 -5.61 -4.55
N SER A 755 74.89 -6.34 -3.63
CA SER A 755 74.18 -5.78 -2.46
C SER A 755 73.04 -4.80 -2.78
N LEU A 756 72.44 -4.94 -3.97
CA LEU A 756 71.24 -4.23 -4.41
C LEU A 756 70.03 -5.18 -4.38
N PRO A 757 68.80 -4.69 -4.17
CA PRO A 757 67.62 -5.54 -4.20
C PRO A 757 67.55 -6.29 -5.55
N ARG A 758 67.41 -7.62 -5.48
CA ARG A 758 67.38 -8.53 -6.64
C ARG A 758 66.19 -8.29 -7.55
N PHE A 759 65.10 -7.79 -6.99
CA PHE A 759 63.91 -7.45 -7.75
C PHE A 759 63.96 -5.96 -8.15
N PRO A 760 63.69 -5.62 -9.43
CA PRO A 760 63.83 -4.27 -9.91
C PRO A 760 62.86 -3.28 -9.25
N GLU A 761 63.39 -2.15 -8.79
CA GLU A 761 62.62 -1.04 -8.18
C GLU A 761 61.57 -0.46 -9.13
N TRP A 762 61.83 -0.50 -10.44
CA TRP A 762 60.87 -0.04 -11.46
C TRP A 762 59.59 -0.87 -11.53
N ILE A 763 59.50 -2.01 -10.84
CA ILE A 763 58.25 -2.79 -10.71
C ILE A 763 57.59 -2.56 -9.34
N THR A 764 58.38 -2.46 -8.26
CA THR A 764 57.87 -2.28 -6.90
C THR A 764 57.26 -0.89 -6.71
N ILE A 765 57.87 0.15 -7.27
CA ILE A 765 57.36 1.52 -7.22
C ILE A 765 56.00 1.62 -7.92
N PRO A 766 55.83 1.18 -9.20
CA PRO A 766 54.50 1.15 -9.83
C PRO A 766 53.48 0.29 -9.09
N LEU A 767 53.86 -0.86 -8.53
CA LEU A 767 52.95 -1.72 -7.76
C LEU A 767 52.37 -0.97 -6.54
N VAL A 768 53.22 -0.24 -5.81
CA VAL A 768 52.81 0.60 -4.68
C VAL A 768 52.01 1.81 -5.17
N CYS A 769 52.41 2.46 -6.26
CA CYS A 769 51.65 3.57 -6.85
C CYS A 769 50.25 3.13 -7.29
N VAL A 770 50.10 1.97 -7.92
CA VAL A 770 48.81 1.41 -8.34
C VAL A 770 47.96 1.08 -7.12
N TYR A 771 48.54 0.49 -6.08
CA TYR A 771 47.85 0.22 -4.82
C TYR A 771 47.37 1.52 -4.14
N MET A 772 48.23 2.54 -4.05
CA MET A 772 47.90 3.83 -3.45
C MET A 772 46.85 4.57 -4.27
N LEU A 773 46.93 4.53 -5.60
CA LEU A 773 45.93 5.10 -6.50
C LEU A 773 44.59 4.39 -6.34
N SER A 774 44.55 3.06 -6.36
CA SER A 774 43.29 2.33 -6.25
C SER A 774 42.66 2.48 -4.86
N THR A 775 43.45 2.43 -3.78
CA THR A 775 42.92 2.62 -2.42
C THR A 775 42.47 4.05 -2.17
N ASN A 776 43.31 5.06 -2.44
CA ASN A 776 43.00 6.44 -2.07
C ASN A 776 42.11 7.17 -3.08
N ILE A 777 42.18 6.85 -4.38
CA ILE A 777 41.37 7.53 -5.40
C ILE A 777 40.12 6.73 -5.75
N LEU A 778 40.17 5.40 -5.82
CA LEU A 778 38.98 4.62 -6.19
C LEU A 778 38.16 4.25 -4.97
N LEU A 779 38.75 3.60 -3.96
CA LEU A 779 38.00 3.08 -2.81
C LEU A 779 37.52 4.20 -1.88
N VAL A 780 38.37 5.15 -1.49
CA VAL A 780 37.95 6.25 -0.61
C VAL A 780 36.89 7.14 -1.30
N ASN A 781 37.03 7.45 -2.59
CA ASN A 781 36.00 8.23 -3.29
C ASN A 781 34.68 7.45 -3.45
N LEU A 782 34.74 6.13 -3.62
CA LEU A 782 33.54 5.29 -3.60
C LEU A 782 32.85 5.33 -2.23
N LEU A 783 33.59 5.30 -1.13
CA LEU A 783 33.04 5.47 0.22
C LEU A 783 32.39 6.86 0.39
N VAL A 784 33.06 7.92 -0.08
CA VAL A 784 32.50 9.28 -0.08
C VAL A 784 31.22 9.37 -0.92
N ALA A 785 31.17 8.71 -2.08
CA ALA A 785 29.99 8.67 -2.93
C ALA A 785 28.83 7.90 -2.27
N MET A 786 29.11 6.75 -1.64
CA MET A 786 28.12 6.00 -0.87
C MET A 786 27.56 6.82 0.29
N PHE A 787 28.41 7.52 1.06
CA PHE A 787 27.96 8.44 2.10
C PHE A 787 27.14 9.60 1.54
N GLY A 788 27.55 10.16 0.40
CA GLY A 788 26.79 11.18 -0.31
C GLY A 788 25.38 10.70 -0.67
N TYR A 789 25.26 9.49 -1.23
CA TYR A 789 23.98 8.89 -1.60
C TYR A 789 23.07 8.65 -0.39
N VAL A 790 23.59 8.06 0.69
CA VAL A 790 22.80 7.80 1.91
C VAL A 790 22.39 9.11 2.59
N CYS A 791 23.26 10.12 2.58
CA CYS A 791 22.96 11.45 3.11
C CYS A 791 21.85 12.13 2.32
N VAL A 792 21.88 12.08 0.98
CA VAL A 792 20.82 12.63 0.10
C VAL A 792 19.50 11.89 0.31
N THR A 793 19.52 10.56 0.38
CA THR A 793 18.31 9.74 0.60
C THR A 793 17.65 10.07 1.94
N ILE A 794 18.46 10.25 3.00
CA ILE A 794 17.96 10.62 4.32
C ILE A 794 17.52 12.08 4.36
N HIS A 795 18.21 12.98 3.66
CA HIS A 795 17.81 14.38 3.55
C HIS A 795 16.57 14.64 2.68
N GLY A 796 16.26 13.75 1.74
CA GLY A 796 15.06 13.77 0.92
C GLY A 796 13.80 13.27 1.63
N LEU A 797 13.94 12.51 2.73
CA LEU A 797 12.84 12.23 3.66
C LEU A 797 12.58 13.50 4.51
N PRO A 798 11.32 13.89 4.79
CA PRO A 798 11.02 15.11 5.53
C PRO A 798 11.67 15.09 6.92
N LEU A 799 12.82 15.76 7.04
CA LEU A 799 13.70 15.76 8.22
C LEU A 799 13.15 16.43 9.49
N ARG A 800 11.83 16.66 9.54
CA ARG A 800 11.17 17.21 10.73
C ARG A 800 10.56 16.14 11.64
N ALA A 801 10.59 14.87 11.26
CA ALA A 801 10.03 13.80 12.08
C ALA A 801 10.85 12.52 12.03
N LEU A 802 11.94 12.51 12.80
CA LEU A 802 12.39 11.27 13.37
C LEU A 802 11.69 11.13 14.73
N PRO A 803 10.89 10.08 14.97
CA PRO A 803 10.39 9.80 16.30
C PRO A 803 11.60 9.60 17.22
N MET A 804 11.58 10.30 18.36
CA MET A 804 12.50 10.01 19.46
C MET A 804 12.23 8.56 19.86
N PRO A 805 13.24 7.66 19.90
CA PRO A 805 13.02 6.32 20.41
C PRO A 805 12.54 6.41 21.86
N GLY A 806 11.42 5.75 22.15
CA GLY A 806 10.83 5.61 23.48
C GLY A 806 11.61 4.66 24.37
#